data_AF-A0A067BXL1-F1
#
_entry.id   AF-A0A067BXL1-F1
#
_cell.length_a   1.000
_cell.length_b   1.000
_cell.length_c   1.000
_cell.angle_alpha   90.00
_cell.angle_beta   90.00
_cell.angle_gamma   90.00
#
_symmetry.space_group_name_H-M   'P 1'
#
loop_
_entity.id
_entity.type
_entity.pdbx_description
1 polymer ?
#
loop_
_entity_poly.entity_id
_entity_poly.type
_entity_poly.pdbx_seq_one_letter_code
_entity_poly.pdbx_strand_id
1 'polypeptide(L)'
;MGTEKVLPGNNEVHARLNTQVLLQLQKNKAILAVGFFLSCMWNLAAPIKAWALSRYGFASTSDTLVLELDWNTVVNGRFLTSLYTSSGIPLASPMEKTRYINVFLDFMVAPRSELRWVTSLLDTNRTFQMDVDGVAKRLSLNGSREVDHFNVDVAPFAATGFPLWGNEVIFDYVPPTTQDVGLHQVTEALLCLKGLTPEELVNLQFPSNLRPYSSASDAAAINMWRAKVFPDLRACMNRRAALLASAKTPADGLLALATELASTYDLGLVNIAGHHQLYTPQTGRDPSTVLTTGSGHLSAILNPRETAWYCTLQYVNPISGLPNATECFAKVATTLPAFFNGKYLSVLAGTRYNDNNAFEKGPSNQRITPYTYKRRTIAPLHSISYVNVGNLSAWQALFQTIVANATQTPRTTSNALEEMCLVGDGCFSTCMNSSASGGTTVTYMRGGVCQASVDTTAHGLADVFVDVRCFGAGTSHLQVTYQSLNGVRNTLVINGTAGPVAILACLIGGRPPDTEYPSYVMDMLAQGTQASLVMTKANGSETTVLNFIALLSLAGYMYFFIRIAVYLRRTYEWMRAMPISKRKKAQLLFSVTNSSISNVIWSHYRTSMRCIGFLSFLEWHIGASQNHCQWTDAITDVSLDAVYVCDVNVLGHFANIEELVRLAAYSWVFFALVFMDRMPGIAIDLKGYGVAAVLLGVLPVSVLAILVAEICILRATVPALSWIHNQLWLALVWLVVMAVLRSGVFLPYFKLVTAALRLVGIGRQPISKASPFYNIIFPYYWSSMDLIRDEELIYVPLSVLMETQSINLSNVFDHQYFVYGLIDLDTMAQNTERKMPYVQTDGTIQHPDWIATTDEYYVRIAKRDN
;
A
#
# COMPACT_ATOMS: atom_id res chain seq x y z
N MET A 1 67.38 59.23 -70.77
CA MET A 1 68.14 58.15 -70.11
C MET A 1 67.68 58.09 -68.66
N GLY A 2 66.98 57.02 -68.30
CA GLY A 2 66.31 56.86 -67.01
C GLY A 2 67.26 56.43 -65.90
N THR A 3 66.88 56.75 -64.67
CA THR A 3 67.41 56.14 -63.45
C THR A 3 66.23 55.64 -62.65
N GLU A 4 66.10 54.31 -62.62
CA GLU A 4 65.06 53.57 -61.91
C GLU A 4 65.50 53.36 -60.46
N LYS A 5 64.60 53.69 -59.52
CA LYS A 5 64.78 53.45 -58.08
C LYS A 5 64.47 51.98 -57.78
N VAL A 6 65.44 51.27 -57.21
CA VAL A 6 65.26 49.95 -56.61
C VAL A 6 64.59 50.09 -55.24
N LEU A 7 63.42 49.50 -55.04
CA LEU A 7 62.76 49.31 -53.74
C LEU A 7 63.27 48.03 -53.05
N PRO A 8 63.37 47.97 -51.70
CA PRO A 8 63.81 46.78 -50.98
C PRO A 8 62.72 45.69 -50.89
N GLY A 9 63.18 44.44 -50.76
CA GLY A 9 62.44 43.19 -51.03
C GLY A 9 61.25 42.83 -50.11
N ASN A 10 60.27 42.19 -50.74
CA ASN A 10 59.03 41.60 -50.22
C ASN A 10 59.17 40.34 -49.33
N ASN A 11 60.37 39.99 -48.86
CA ASN A 11 60.61 38.68 -48.26
C ASN A 11 60.22 38.56 -46.76
N GLU A 12 60.16 39.65 -45.99
CA GLU A 12 59.81 39.59 -44.55
C GLU A 12 58.29 39.51 -44.28
N VAL A 13 57.47 40.12 -45.14
CA VAL A 13 56.00 40.12 -44.99
C VAL A 13 55.41 38.74 -45.31
N HIS A 14 55.95 38.03 -46.32
CA HIS A 14 55.55 36.66 -46.63
C HIS A 14 56.00 35.65 -45.57
N ALA A 15 57.15 35.86 -44.90
CA ALA A 15 57.63 34.98 -43.84
C ALA A 15 56.79 35.08 -42.55
N ARG A 16 56.31 36.29 -42.17
CA ARG A 16 55.42 36.50 -41.01
C ARG A 16 53.99 35.99 -41.25
N LEU A 17 53.47 36.13 -42.48
CA LEU A 17 52.15 35.61 -42.84
C LEU A 17 52.14 34.06 -42.81
N ASN A 18 53.19 33.42 -43.29
CA ASN A 18 53.33 31.95 -43.27
C ASN A 18 53.48 31.37 -41.86
N THR A 19 54.15 32.08 -40.93
CA THR A 19 54.28 31.64 -39.53
C THR A 19 52.98 31.80 -38.73
N GLN A 20 52.20 32.86 -38.97
CA GLN A 20 50.87 33.02 -38.34
C GLN A 20 49.87 31.96 -38.82
N VAL A 21 49.86 31.64 -40.12
CA VAL A 21 49.01 30.57 -40.68
C VAL A 21 49.43 29.19 -40.14
N LEU A 22 50.73 28.91 -40.03
CA LEU A 22 51.25 27.68 -39.41
C LEU A 22 50.89 27.57 -37.92
N LEU A 23 51.00 28.66 -37.15
CA LEU A 23 50.59 28.72 -35.74
C LEU A 23 49.08 28.52 -35.58
N GLN A 24 48.26 29.08 -36.49
CA GLN A 24 46.81 28.94 -36.47
C GLN A 24 46.37 27.51 -36.84
N LEU A 25 47.05 26.86 -37.80
CA LEU A 25 46.84 25.45 -38.14
C LEU A 25 47.29 24.51 -37.01
N GLN A 26 48.41 24.79 -36.33
CA GLN A 26 48.86 24.03 -35.16
C GLN A 26 47.93 24.21 -33.95
N LYS A 27 47.45 25.43 -33.71
CA LYS A 27 46.45 25.75 -32.67
C LYS A 27 45.13 25.01 -32.93
N ASN A 28 44.67 24.98 -34.18
CA ASN A 28 43.46 24.25 -34.56
C ASN A 28 43.62 22.73 -34.37
N LYS A 29 44.78 22.16 -34.72
CA LYS A 29 45.09 20.73 -34.48
C LYS A 29 45.16 20.39 -32.99
N ALA A 30 45.70 21.27 -32.15
CA ALA A 30 45.72 21.09 -30.70
C ALA A 30 44.31 21.19 -30.08
N ILE A 31 43.49 22.15 -30.52
CA ILE A 31 42.10 22.30 -30.07
C ILE A 31 41.28 21.06 -30.44
N LEU A 32 41.43 20.54 -31.66
CA LEU A 32 40.75 19.31 -32.10
C LEU A 32 41.18 18.09 -31.26
N ALA A 33 42.47 17.94 -30.99
CA ALA A 33 42.97 16.82 -30.17
C ALA A 33 42.48 16.88 -28.71
N VAL A 34 42.48 18.08 -28.10
CA VAL A 34 41.93 18.29 -26.74
C VAL A 34 40.43 18.06 -26.73
N GLY A 35 39.70 18.58 -27.72
CA GLY A 35 38.25 18.37 -27.86
C GLY A 35 37.89 16.89 -28.04
N PHE A 36 38.65 16.15 -28.85
CA PHE A 36 38.52 14.71 -29.02
C PHE A 36 38.76 13.96 -27.71
N PHE A 37 39.84 14.28 -26.98
CA PHE A 37 40.15 13.65 -25.69
C PHE A 37 39.04 13.90 -24.65
N LEU A 38 38.57 15.14 -24.52
CA LEU A 38 37.46 15.49 -23.63
C LEU A 38 36.17 14.78 -24.05
N SER A 39 35.89 14.67 -25.36
CA SER A 39 34.77 13.90 -25.88
C SER A 39 34.88 12.41 -25.53
N CYS A 40 36.05 11.79 -25.69
CA CYS A 40 36.31 10.40 -25.28
C CYS A 40 36.03 10.19 -23.79
N MET A 41 36.59 11.06 -22.93
CA MET A 41 36.37 10.99 -21.49
C MET A 41 34.89 11.18 -21.13
N TRP A 42 34.23 12.16 -21.75
CA TRP A 42 32.80 12.40 -21.56
C TRP A 42 31.99 11.16 -21.92
N ASN A 43 32.27 10.52 -23.05
CA ASN A 43 31.55 9.33 -23.50
C ASN A 43 31.86 8.08 -22.69
N LEU A 44 33.10 7.91 -22.22
CA LEU A 44 33.48 6.84 -21.28
C LEU A 44 32.81 7.04 -19.90
N ALA A 45 32.51 8.27 -19.52
CA ALA A 45 31.73 8.54 -18.31
C ALA A 45 30.22 8.27 -18.48
N ALA A 46 29.75 7.68 -19.59
CA ALA A 46 28.32 7.47 -19.87
C ALA A 46 27.50 6.86 -18.72
N PRO A 47 27.94 5.80 -18.01
CA PRO A 47 27.18 5.26 -16.88
C PRO A 47 27.02 6.26 -15.72
N ILE A 48 28.09 7.00 -15.41
CA ILE A 48 28.11 8.01 -14.33
C ILE A 48 27.23 9.21 -14.72
N LYS A 49 27.31 9.65 -15.98
CA LYS A 49 26.47 10.72 -16.50
C LYS A 49 25.00 10.34 -16.50
N ALA A 50 24.68 9.12 -16.94
CA ALA A 50 23.31 8.62 -16.93
C ALA A 50 22.75 8.58 -15.50
N TRP A 51 23.55 8.13 -14.52
CA TRP A 51 23.17 8.13 -13.12
C TRP A 51 23.01 9.55 -12.52
N ALA A 52 23.92 10.47 -12.84
CA ALA A 52 23.85 11.85 -12.33
C ALA A 52 22.73 12.68 -12.99
N LEU A 53 22.42 12.38 -14.26
CA LEU A 53 21.40 13.08 -15.04
C LEU A 53 20.03 12.41 -14.96
N SER A 54 19.92 11.15 -14.52
CA SER A 54 18.62 10.54 -14.25
C SER A 54 17.98 11.21 -13.03
N ARG A 55 16.65 11.38 -13.09
CA ARG A 55 15.87 11.93 -11.97
C ARG A 55 15.49 10.83 -10.96
N TYR A 56 15.59 9.56 -11.36
CA TYR A 56 15.06 8.42 -10.60
C TYR A 56 16.15 7.40 -10.28
N GLY A 57 16.19 6.99 -9.01
CA GLY A 57 16.82 5.75 -8.55
C GLY A 57 15.76 4.65 -8.36
N PHE A 58 16.16 3.51 -7.80
CA PHE A 58 15.21 2.48 -7.42
C PHE A 58 14.29 2.99 -6.30
N ALA A 59 13.00 3.10 -6.59
CA ALA A 59 11.98 3.55 -5.64
C ALA A 59 11.17 2.37 -5.08
N SER A 60 10.67 2.51 -3.85
CA SER A 60 9.80 1.51 -3.22
C SER A 60 8.48 1.40 -3.98
N THR A 61 8.04 0.18 -4.26
CA THR A 61 6.76 -0.09 -4.93
C THR A 61 5.58 -0.08 -3.95
N SER A 62 5.85 -0.19 -2.66
CA SER A 62 4.84 -0.20 -1.60
C SER A 62 5.37 0.40 -0.31
N ASP A 63 4.56 1.21 0.34
CA ASP A 63 4.82 1.66 1.69
C ASP A 63 3.67 1.22 2.60
N THR A 64 3.98 0.92 3.86
CA THR A 64 2.99 0.57 4.86
C THR A 64 2.87 1.71 5.85
N LEU A 65 1.64 2.17 6.05
CA LEU A 65 1.26 3.13 7.05
C LEU A 65 0.55 2.39 8.19
N VAL A 66 0.89 2.73 9.43
CA VAL A 66 0.21 2.23 10.62
C VAL A 66 -0.38 3.43 11.34
N LEU A 67 -1.70 3.45 11.49
CA LEU A 67 -2.44 4.51 12.17
C LEU A 67 -3.08 3.94 13.42
N GLU A 68 -2.72 4.50 14.58
CA GLU A 68 -3.41 4.17 15.83
C GLU A 68 -4.80 4.82 15.81
N LEU A 69 -5.83 4.06 16.16
CA LEU A 69 -7.21 4.51 16.16
C LEU A 69 -7.61 4.87 17.59
N ASP A 70 -7.95 6.12 17.89
CA ASP A 70 -8.65 6.47 19.13
C ASP A 70 -10.18 6.23 19.04
N TRP A 71 -10.88 6.22 20.19
CA TRP A 71 -12.34 6.04 20.24
C TRP A 71 -13.12 7.08 19.43
N ASN A 72 -12.56 8.29 19.30
CA ASN A 72 -13.12 9.40 18.53
C ASN A 72 -12.61 9.49 17.09
N THR A 73 -11.74 8.57 16.65
CA THR A 73 -11.26 8.53 15.27
C THR A 73 -12.42 8.32 14.31
N VAL A 74 -12.55 9.21 13.32
CA VAL A 74 -13.57 9.10 12.27
C VAL A 74 -13.03 8.23 11.16
N VAL A 75 -13.76 7.18 10.83
CA VAL A 75 -13.41 6.21 9.79
C VAL A 75 -14.28 6.45 8.56
N ASN A 76 -13.68 6.47 7.36
CA ASN A 76 -14.39 6.73 6.11
C ASN A 76 -15.46 5.67 5.78
N GLY A 77 -16.52 6.11 5.13
CA GLY A 77 -17.69 5.28 4.80
C GLY A 77 -17.39 4.10 3.88
N ARG A 78 -16.41 4.23 2.97
CA ARG A 78 -16.06 3.17 2.03
C ARG A 78 -15.41 1.97 2.73
N PHE A 79 -14.45 2.24 3.61
CA PHE A 79 -13.82 1.21 4.45
C PHE A 79 -14.87 0.54 5.35
N LEU A 80 -15.71 1.34 6.01
CA LEU A 80 -16.78 0.82 6.87
C LEU A 80 -17.76 -0.08 6.10
N THR A 81 -18.17 0.33 4.90
CA THR A 81 -19.05 -0.48 4.05
C THR A 81 -18.45 -1.85 3.75
N SER A 82 -17.16 -1.89 3.40
CA SER A 82 -16.44 -3.15 3.15
C SER A 82 -16.33 -4.01 4.41
N LEU A 83 -15.93 -3.40 5.53
CA LEU A 83 -15.82 -4.06 6.83
C LEU A 83 -17.15 -4.72 7.23
N TYR A 84 -18.23 -3.95 7.30
CA TYR A 84 -19.55 -4.44 7.72
C TYR A 84 -20.11 -5.51 6.78
N THR A 85 -19.97 -5.33 5.46
CA THR A 85 -20.40 -6.32 4.47
C THR A 85 -19.63 -7.64 4.64
N SER A 86 -18.31 -7.56 4.83
CA SER A 86 -17.46 -8.75 5.03
C SER A 86 -17.80 -9.50 6.32
N SER A 87 -18.24 -8.78 7.35
CA SER A 87 -18.67 -9.33 8.64
C SER A 87 -20.11 -9.84 8.64
N GLY A 88 -20.80 -9.83 7.49
CA GLY A 88 -22.17 -10.33 7.37
C GLY A 88 -23.21 -9.46 8.07
N ILE A 89 -22.92 -8.17 8.23
CA ILE A 89 -23.88 -7.21 8.76
C ILE A 89 -24.63 -6.60 7.57
N PRO A 90 -25.97 -6.74 7.48
CA PRO A 90 -26.72 -6.24 6.35
C PRO A 90 -26.75 -4.71 6.33
N LEU A 91 -26.41 -4.15 5.18
CA LEU A 91 -26.41 -2.70 4.92
C LEU A 91 -27.53 -2.35 3.94
N ALA A 92 -28.38 -1.37 4.28
CA ALA A 92 -29.41 -0.86 3.37
C ALA A 92 -28.84 0.10 2.30
N SER A 93 -27.73 0.75 2.63
CA SER A 93 -26.97 1.68 1.79
C SER A 93 -25.49 1.62 2.19
N PRO A 94 -24.57 2.17 1.39
CA PRO A 94 -23.21 2.42 1.85
C PRO A 94 -23.22 3.18 3.19
N MET A 95 -22.30 2.81 4.07
CA MET A 95 -22.13 3.43 5.38
C MET A 95 -21.58 4.85 5.20
N GLU A 96 -22.13 5.79 5.97
CA GLU A 96 -21.51 7.10 6.17
C GLU A 96 -20.30 6.98 7.10
N LYS A 97 -19.42 7.99 7.07
CA LYS A 97 -18.30 8.05 8.01
C LYS A 97 -18.80 8.13 9.46
N THR A 98 -18.16 7.41 10.38
CA THR A 98 -18.55 7.40 11.80
C THR A 98 -17.33 7.22 12.71
N ARG A 99 -17.50 7.47 14.00
CA ARG A 99 -16.42 7.27 14.99
C ARG A 99 -16.19 5.80 15.29
N TYR A 100 -14.94 5.43 15.55
CA TYR A 100 -14.54 4.05 15.84
C TYR A 100 -15.33 3.42 16.99
N ILE A 101 -15.71 4.17 18.02
CA ILE A 101 -16.58 3.66 19.09
C ILE A 101 -17.89 3.05 18.55
N ASN A 102 -18.51 3.63 17.52
CA ASN A 102 -19.74 3.08 16.95
C ASN A 102 -19.48 1.76 16.23
N VAL A 103 -18.34 1.66 15.53
CA VAL A 103 -17.89 0.41 14.91
C VAL A 103 -17.68 -0.66 15.96
N PHE A 104 -16.97 -0.32 17.05
CA PHE A 104 -16.74 -1.22 18.16
C PHE A 104 -18.05 -1.70 18.79
N LEU A 105 -19.01 -0.79 19.06
CA LEU A 105 -20.32 -1.17 19.62
C LEU A 105 -21.06 -2.14 18.69
N ASP A 106 -21.01 -1.92 17.38
CA ASP A 106 -21.65 -2.79 16.41
C ASP A 106 -20.97 -4.16 16.28
N PHE A 107 -19.66 -4.21 16.50
CA PHE A 107 -18.86 -5.43 16.39
C PHE A 107 -18.73 -6.21 17.68
N MET A 108 -18.85 -5.58 18.86
CA MET A 108 -18.55 -6.17 20.16
C MET A 108 -19.71 -6.13 21.16
N VAL A 109 -20.81 -5.43 20.88
CA VAL A 109 -21.88 -5.19 21.87
C VAL A 109 -23.28 -5.47 21.31
N ALA A 110 -23.58 -4.99 20.11
CA ALA A 110 -24.91 -5.05 19.54
C ALA A 110 -24.98 -6.12 18.43
N PRO A 111 -25.60 -7.29 18.68
CA PRO A 111 -25.69 -8.35 17.68
C PRO A 111 -26.40 -7.89 16.40
N ARG A 112 -25.68 -7.98 15.27
CA ARG A 112 -26.15 -7.64 13.91
C ARG A 112 -25.53 -8.48 12.79
N SER A 113 -24.46 -9.23 13.08
CA SER A 113 -23.83 -10.12 12.11
C SER A 113 -24.68 -11.37 11.94
N GLU A 114 -25.05 -11.66 10.71
CA GLU A 114 -25.75 -12.89 10.36
C GLU A 114 -24.74 -13.92 9.87
N LEU A 115 -24.65 -15.05 10.59
CA LEU A 115 -23.94 -16.27 10.21
C LEU A 115 -22.40 -16.16 10.03
N ARG A 116 -21.85 -15.04 9.56
CA ARG A 116 -20.41 -14.84 9.29
C ARG A 116 -19.55 -14.87 10.53
N TRP A 117 -20.08 -14.50 11.69
CA TRP A 117 -19.38 -14.64 12.97
C TRP A 117 -18.95 -16.10 13.22
N VAL A 118 -19.72 -17.09 12.76
CA VAL A 118 -19.45 -18.52 13.05
C VAL A 118 -18.11 -18.97 12.47
N THR A 119 -17.65 -18.36 11.37
CA THR A 119 -16.40 -18.75 10.72
C THR A 119 -15.18 -18.44 11.60
N SER A 120 -15.28 -17.53 12.58
CA SER A 120 -14.18 -17.29 13.53
C SER A 120 -14.00 -18.46 14.52
N LEU A 121 -14.96 -19.38 14.63
CA LEU A 121 -14.82 -20.56 15.49
C LEU A 121 -13.97 -21.68 14.88
N LEU A 122 -13.63 -21.60 13.58
CA LEU A 122 -12.76 -22.57 12.92
C LEU A 122 -11.40 -22.64 13.61
N ASP A 123 -10.93 -23.86 13.86
CA ASP A 123 -9.63 -24.16 14.47
C ASP A 123 -9.39 -23.52 15.86
N THR A 124 -10.45 -23.02 16.51
CA THR A 124 -10.36 -22.43 17.85
C THR A 124 -10.66 -23.43 18.97
N ASN A 125 -10.79 -24.73 18.69
CA ASN A 125 -11.17 -25.74 19.70
C ASN A 125 -10.24 -25.81 20.92
N ARG A 126 -9.02 -25.29 20.82
CA ARG A 126 -8.09 -25.18 21.97
C ARG A 126 -8.08 -23.80 22.62
N THR A 127 -8.69 -22.80 21.99
CA THR A 127 -8.78 -21.43 22.49
C THR A 127 -9.91 -21.34 23.50
N PHE A 128 -9.55 -20.91 24.71
CA PHE A 128 -10.48 -20.77 25.82
C PHE A 128 -11.43 -19.58 25.67
N GLN A 129 -10.88 -18.43 25.28
CA GLN A 129 -11.66 -17.24 24.98
C GLN A 129 -12.34 -17.41 23.63
N MET A 130 -13.59 -16.95 23.54
CA MET A 130 -14.34 -16.95 22.30
C MET A 130 -14.25 -15.57 21.68
N ASP A 131 -14.07 -15.51 20.35
CA ASP A 131 -14.22 -14.26 19.60
C ASP A 131 -15.64 -13.69 19.69
N VAL A 132 -16.59 -14.55 20.07
CA VAL A 132 -17.96 -14.21 20.37
C VAL A 132 -18.29 -14.56 21.82
N ASP A 133 -18.21 -13.55 22.65
CA ASP A 133 -18.57 -13.60 24.06
C ASP A 133 -20.09 -13.38 24.21
N GLY A 134 -20.77 -14.35 24.82
CA GLY A 134 -22.23 -14.38 24.93
C GLY A 134 -22.69 -14.89 26.28
N VAL A 135 -23.71 -14.24 26.84
CA VAL A 135 -24.37 -14.68 28.08
C VAL A 135 -24.96 -16.08 27.92
N ALA A 136 -24.70 -16.97 28.87
CA ALA A 136 -25.21 -18.33 28.87
C ALA A 136 -26.72 -18.39 29.17
N LYS A 137 -27.58 -18.34 28.15
CA LYS A 137 -29.05 -18.40 28.35
C LYS A 137 -29.59 -19.81 28.51
N ARG A 138 -28.93 -20.80 27.90
CA ARG A 138 -29.28 -22.21 28.00
C ARG A 138 -28.08 -23.10 27.69
N LEU A 139 -28.11 -24.35 28.13
CA LEU A 139 -27.01 -25.29 27.97
C LEU A 139 -27.23 -26.23 26.79
N SER A 140 -28.46 -26.63 26.52
CA SER A 140 -28.81 -27.61 25.48
C SER A 140 -29.41 -26.96 24.22
N LEU A 141 -29.25 -27.64 23.08
CA LEU A 141 -29.99 -27.37 21.86
C LEU A 141 -31.50 -27.59 22.05
N ASN A 142 -31.89 -28.57 22.87
CA ASN A 142 -33.29 -28.83 23.20
C ASN A 142 -33.72 -28.04 24.44
N GLY A 143 -34.08 -26.76 24.23
CA GLY A 143 -34.44 -25.85 25.32
C GLY A 143 -35.67 -26.29 26.13
N SER A 144 -36.70 -26.85 25.50
CA SER A 144 -37.90 -27.32 26.21
C SER A 144 -37.56 -28.46 27.17
N ARG A 145 -36.76 -29.44 26.71
CA ARG A 145 -36.29 -30.53 27.56
C ARG A 145 -35.44 -30.03 28.72
N GLU A 146 -34.55 -29.06 28.48
CA GLU A 146 -33.72 -28.48 29.53
C GLU A 146 -34.56 -27.79 30.61
N VAL A 147 -35.55 -26.99 30.20
CA VAL A 147 -36.48 -26.33 31.13
C VAL A 147 -37.28 -27.35 31.94
N ASP A 148 -37.80 -28.40 31.32
CA ASP A 148 -38.55 -29.46 32.01
C ASP A 148 -37.68 -30.16 33.06
N HIS A 149 -36.44 -30.52 32.70
CA HIS A 149 -35.49 -31.12 33.63
C HIS A 149 -35.13 -30.17 34.77
N PHE A 150 -34.85 -28.90 34.47
CA PHE A 150 -34.55 -27.89 35.48
C PHE A 150 -35.70 -27.73 36.48
N ASN A 151 -36.94 -27.66 36.01
CA ASN A 151 -38.12 -27.50 36.86
C ASN A 151 -38.34 -28.70 37.80
N VAL A 152 -38.02 -29.91 37.34
CA VAL A 152 -38.05 -31.12 38.17
C VAL A 152 -36.94 -31.10 39.22
N ASP A 153 -35.72 -30.72 38.83
CA ASP A 153 -34.52 -30.85 39.66
C ASP A 153 -34.33 -29.67 40.65
N VAL A 154 -34.93 -28.49 40.39
CA VAL A 154 -34.73 -27.28 41.21
C VAL A 154 -35.38 -27.39 42.60
N ALA A 155 -36.55 -28.02 42.71
CA ALA A 155 -37.24 -28.16 43.99
C ALA A 155 -36.47 -29.02 45.01
N PRO A 156 -35.94 -30.21 44.63
CA PRO A 156 -35.02 -30.98 45.48
C PRO A 156 -33.76 -30.18 45.88
N PHE A 157 -33.15 -29.46 44.94
CA PHE A 157 -31.94 -28.67 45.20
C PHE A 157 -32.19 -27.57 46.25
N ALA A 158 -33.34 -26.88 46.16
CA ALA A 158 -33.77 -25.85 47.12
C ALA A 158 -34.05 -26.41 48.53
N ALA A 159 -34.37 -27.70 48.63
CA ALA A 159 -34.61 -28.37 49.91
C ALA A 159 -33.31 -28.84 50.58
N THR A 160 -32.30 -29.23 49.79
CA THR A 160 -31.05 -29.79 50.31
C THR A 160 -29.97 -28.75 50.56
N GLY A 161 -29.97 -27.61 49.85
CA GLY A 161 -29.03 -26.51 50.03
C GLY A 161 -27.57 -26.97 49.99
N PHE A 162 -27.05 -27.27 48.79
CA PHE A 162 -25.68 -27.79 48.70
C PHE A 162 -24.66 -26.71 49.07
N PRO A 163 -23.76 -26.97 50.04
CA PRO A 163 -22.65 -26.10 50.30
C PRO A 163 -21.68 -26.16 49.11
N LEU A 164 -21.31 -24.99 48.60
CA LEU A 164 -20.35 -24.81 47.52
C LEU A 164 -19.07 -24.22 48.11
N TRP A 165 -17.92 -24.55 47.53
CA TRP A 165 -16.61 -23.95 47.85
C TRP A 165 -16.38 -23.73 49.36
N GLY A 166 -16.44 -24.81 50.15
CA GLY A 166 -16.48 -24.73 51.61
C GLY A 166 -17.93 -24.72 52.11
N ASN A 167 -18.32 -23.66 52.84
CA ASN A 167 -19.64 -23.53 53.48
C ASN A 167 -20.56 -22.51 52.77
N GLU A 168 -20.23 -22.09 51.55
CA GLU A 168 -21.01 -21.10 50.81
C GLU A 168 -22.36 -21.69 50.39
N VAL A 169 -23.46 -20.95 50.53
CA VAL A 169 -24.78 -21.37 50.04
C VAL A 169 -25.28 -20.32 49.06
N ILE A 170 -25.67 -20.75 47.85
CA ILE A 170 -26.22 -19.85 46.83
C ILE A 170 -27.74 -19.85 46.93
N PHE A 171 -28.32 -18.65 46.98
CA PHE A 171 -29.76 -18.45 47.04
C PHE A 171 -30.34 -17.88 45.74
N ASP A 172 -29.50 -17.26 44.91
CA ASP A 172 -29.91 -16.65 43.65
C ASP A 172 -29.70 -17.61 42.48
N TYR A 173 -30.63 -17.66 41.52
CA TYR A 173 -30.47 -18.46 40.31
C TYR A 173 -31.09 -17.81 39.08
N VAL A 174 -30.58 -18.16 37.90
CA VAL A 174 -31.11 -17.73 36.60
C VAL A 174 -31.55 -18.96 35.80
N PRO A 175 -32.86 -19.23 35.65
CA PRO A 175 -33.35 -20.41 34.95
C PRO A 175 -33.05 -20.34 33.43
N PRO A 176 -32.95 -21.50 32.75
CA PRO A 176 -32.84 -21.55 31.30
C PRO A 176 -34.09 -20.97 30.62
N THR A 177 -33.92 -20.35 29.45
CA THR A 177 -35.01 -19.77 28.65
C THR A 177 -35.07 -20.35 27.25
N THR A 178 -36.28 -20.40 26.68
CA THR A 178 -36.55 -20.80 25.29
C THR A 178 -36.80 -19.61 24.35
N GLN A 179 -36.99 -18.40 24.89
CA GLN A 179 -37.32 -17.21 24.11
C GLN A 179 -36.12 -16.28 23.90
N ASP A 180 -36.04 -15.68 22.70
CA ASP A 180 -34.99 -14.75 22.30
C ASP A 180 -33.56 -15.28 22.57
N VAL A 181 -33.30 -16.53 22.18
CA VAL A 181 -32.01 -17.19 22.37
C VAL A 181 -31.23 -17.20 21.06
N GLY A 182 -30.05 -16.56 21.06
CA GLY A 182 -29.11 -16.66 19.96
C GLY A 182 -28.31 -17.96 20.01
N LEU A 183 -27.84 -18.44 18.87
CA LEU A 183 -27.04 -19.68 18.75
C LEU A 183 -25.81 -19.68 19.67
N HIS A 184 -25.15 -18.53 19.83
CA HIS A 184 -23.99 -18.33 20.70
C HIS A 184 -24.32 -18.27 22.21
N GLN A 185 -25.60 -18.24 22.58
CA GLN A 185 -26.04 -18.23 23.99
C GLN A 185 -26.39 -19.65 24.46
N VAL A 186 -26.16 -20.65 23.59
CA VAL A 186 -26.40 -22.07 23.82
C VAL A 186 -25.06 -22.80 23.91
N THR A 187 -24.74 -23.37 25.07
CA THR A 187 -23.47 -24.09 25.24
C THR A 187 -23.31 -25.21 24.22
N GLU A 188 -24.29 -26.11 24.12
CA GLU A 188 -24.22 -27.28 23.23
C GLU A 188 -24.04 -26.91 21.76
N ALA A 189 -24.67 -25.83 21.31
CA ALA A 189 -24.48 -25.30 19.97
C ALA A 189 -23.05 -24.80 19.76
N LEU A 190 -22.52 -24.01 20.70
CA LEU A 190 -21.14 -23.51 20.63
C LEU A 190 -20.11 -24.64 20.68
N LEU A 191 -20.29 -25.63 21.56
CA LEU A 191 -19.43 -26.81 21.63
C LEU A 191 -19.42 -27.53 20.28
N CYS A 192 -20.61 -27.73 19.70
CA CYS A 192 -20.72 -28.34 18.39
C CYS A 192 -20.00 -27.52 17.32
N LEU A 193 -20.30 -26.23 17.16
CA LEU A 193 -19.69 -25.36 16.14
C LEU A 193 -18.16 -25.30 16.28
N LYS A 194 -17.67 -25.16 17.50
CA LYS A 194 -16.23 -25.12 17.81
C LYS A 194 -15.55 -26.48 17.57
N GLY A 195 -16.32 -27.57 17.63
CA GLY A 195 -15.78 -28.92 17.57
C GLY A 195 -15.15 -29.37 18.88
N LEU A 196 -15.74 -28.95 20.01
CA LEU A 196 -15.23 -29.19 21.36
C LEU A 196 -16.08 -30.24 22.09
N THR A 197 -15.44 -31.31 22.56
CA THR A 197 -16.10 -32.37 23.33
C THR A 197 -16.19 -32.03 24.83
N PRO A 198 -17.11 -32.66 25.60
CA PRO A 198 -17.16 -32.45 27.06
C PRO A 198 -15.85 -32.83 27.79
N GLU A 199 -15.13 -33.84 27.28
CA GLU A 199 -13.81 -34.25 27.77
C GLU A 199 -12.76 -33.18 27.59
N GLU A 200 -12.80 -32.44 26.48
CA GLU A 200 -11.91 -31.32 26.23
C GLU A 200 -12.37 -30.08 27.01
N LEU A 201 -13.68 -29.83 27.09
CA LEU A 201 -14.28 -28.70 27.82
C LEU A 201 -13.88 -28.69 29.29
N VAL A 202 -13.95 -29.83 29.97
CA VAL A 202 -13.66 -29.91 31.42
C VAL A 202 -12.21 -29.54 31.74
N ASN A 203 -11.31 -29.69 30.77
CA ASN A 203 -9.88 -29.42 30.88
C ASN A 203 -9.41 -28.21 30.06
N LEU A 204 -10.34 -27.44 29.46
CA LEU A 204 -10.01 -26.28 28.64
C LEU A 204 -9.38 -25.16 29.49
N GLN A 205 -8.20 -24.67 29.12
CA GLN A 205 -7.35 -23.69 29.83
C GLN A 205 -6.81 -24.12 31.20
N PHE A 206 -7.71 -24.51 32.10
CA PHE A 206 -7.34 -24.95 33.45
C PHE A 206 -7.85 -26.39 33.63
N PRO A 207 -6.94 -27.37 33.85
CA PRO A 207 -7.33 -28.77 33.94
C PRO A 207 -8.14 -29.03 35.21
N SER A 208 -9.19 -29.83 35.08
CA SER A 208 -9.85 -30.45 36.21
C SER A 208 -9.05 -31.65 36.73
N ASN A 209 -9.48 -32.23 37.86
CA ASN A 209 -8.93 -33.51 38.32
C ASN A 209 -9.34 -34.71 37.44
N LEU A 210 -10.29 -34.54 36.50
CA LEU A 210 -10.75 -35.63 35.65
C LEU A 210 -9.80 -35.90 34.49
N ARG A 211 -9.50 -37.19 34.29
CA ARG A 211 -8.72 -37.71 33.16
C ARG A 211 -9.57 -38.66 32.32
N PRO A 212 -10.60 -38.15 31.61
CA PRO A 212 -11.60 -38.98 30.96
C PRO A 212 -11.05 -39.89 29.85
N TYR A 213 -9.89 -39.55 29.27
CA TYR A 213 -9.24 -40.39 28.25
C TYR A 213 -8.41 -41.54 28.84
N SER A 214 -8.08 -41.52 30.13
CA SER A 214 -7.23 -42.53 30.77
C SER A 214 -7.85 -43.20 31.99
N SER A 215 -8.99 -42.71 32.49
CA SER A 215 -9.69 -43.24 33.66
C SER A 215 -11.13 -43.59 33.33
N ALA A 216 -11.52 -44.86 33.56
CA ALA A 216 -12.87 -45.35 33.26
C ALA A 216 -13.94 -44.71 34.17
N SER A 217 -13.62 -44.42 35.44
CA SER A 217 -14.53 -43.71 36.34
C SER A 217 -14.79 -42.28 35.87
N ASP A 218 -13.76 -41.61 35.37
CA ASP A 218 -13.85 -40.22 34.94
C ASP A 218 -14.60 -40.13 33.60
N ALA A 219 -14.38 -41.11 32.71
CA ALA A 219 -15.17 -41.28 31.50
C ALA A 219 -16.66 -41.48 31.82
N ALA A 220 -16.99 -42.27 32.85
CA ALA A 220 -18.37 -42.46 33.30
C ALA A 220 -18.97 -41.16 33.85
N ALA A 221 -18.20 -40.36 34.59
CA ALA A 221 -18.64 -39.06 35.09
C ALA A 221 -18.94 -38.08 33.95
N ILE A 222 -18.06 -37.97 32.95
CA ILE A 222 -18.28 -37.13 31.77
C ILE A 222 -19.45 -37.63 30.94
N ASN A 223 -19.64 -38.95 30.81
CA ASN A 223 -20.80 -39.51 30.13
C ASN A 223 -22.12 -39.15 30.84
N MET A 224 -22.14 -39.17 32.18
CA MET A 224 -23.30 -38.73 32.97
C MET A 224 -23.59 -37.24 32.73
N TRP A 225 -22.56 -36.40 32.78
CA TRP A 225 -22.71 -34.97 32.52
C TRP A 225 -23.25 -34.68 31.11
N ARG A 226 -22.68 -35.34 30.09
CA ARG A 226 -23.14 -35.24 28.70
C ARG A 226 -24.60 -35.65 28.57
N ALA A 227 -25.01 -36.78 29.14
CA ALA A 227 -26.38 -37.27 29.00
C ALA A 227 -27.42 -36.32 29.64
N LYS A 228 -27.03 -35.63 30.72
CA LYS A 228 -27.88 -34.67 31.43
C LYS A 228 -27.96 -33.32 30.74
N VAL A 229 -26.85 -32.80 30.21
CA VAL A 229 -26.73 -31.38 29.80
C VAL A 229 -26.51 -31.22 28.29
N PHE A 230 -25.84 -32.16 27.63
CA PHE A 230 -25.45 -32.10 26.21
C PHE A 230 -25.91 -33.35 25.41
N PRO A 231 -27.21 -33.66 25.38
CA PRO A 231 -27.71 -34.89 24.79
C PRO A 231 -27.55 -34.97 23.26
N ASP A 232 -27.60 -33.84 22.57
CA ASP A 232 -27.62 -33.73 21.10
C ASP A 232 -26.22 -33.48 20.52
N LEU A 233 -25.22 -33.18 21.37
CA LEU A 233 -23.87 -32.80 20.97
C LEU A 233 -23.20 -33.85 20.08
N ARG A 234 -23.33 -35.14 20.39
CA ARG A 234 -22.72 -36.20 19.58
C ARG A 234 -23.30 -36.24 18.16
N ALA A 235 -24.62 -36.12 18.03
CA ALA A 235 -25.28 -36.07 16.72
C ALA A 235 -24.84 -34.82 15.96
N CYS A 236 -24.78 -33.68 16.65
CA CYS A 236 -24.31 -32.43 16.08
C CYS A 236 -22.84 -32.49 15.62
N MET A 237 -21.95 -33.06 16.42
CA MET A 237 -20.52 -33.23 16.08
C MET A 237 -20.32 -34.14 14.86
N ASN A 238 -21.10 -35.21 14.74
CA ASN A 238 -21.09 -36.06 13.55
C ASN A 238 -21.58 -35.28 12.32
N ARG A 239 -22.63 -34.47 12.47
CA ARG A 239 -23.14 -33.60 11.39
C ARG A 239 -22.12 -32.56 10.98
N ARG A 240 -21.42 -31.94 11.94
CA ARG A 240 -20.30 -31.03 11.70
C ARG A 240 -19.21 -31.69 10.87
N ALA A 241 -18.73 -32.87 11.27
CA ALA A 241 -17.68 -33.57 10.54
C ALA A 241 -18.08 -33.86 9.09
N ALA A 242 -19.34 -34.29 8.86
CA ALA A 242 -19.87 -34.53 7.53
C ALA A 242 -19.95 -33.25 6.67
N LEU A 243 -20.41 -32.14 7.24
CA LEU A 243 -20.53 -30.85 6.53
C LEU A 243 -19.17 -30.24 6.20
N LEU A 244 -18.22 -30.26 7.14
CA LEU A 244 -16.86 -29.77 6.89
C LEU A 244 -16.14 -30.59 5.82
N ALA A 245 -16.37 -31.91 5.78
CA ALA A 245 -15.75 -32.79 4.78
C ALA A 245 -16.36 -32.65 3.37
N SER A 246 -17.61 -32.20 3.25
CA SER A 246 -18.34 -32.10 1.97
C SER A 246 -18.39 -30.69 1.39
N ALA A 247 -18.09 -29.66 2.18
CA ALA A 247 -18.11 -28.28 1.74
C ALA A 247 -16.87 -27.89 0.89
N LYS A 248 -17.01 -26.85 0.08
CA LYS A 248 -15.89 -26.29 -0.72
C LYS A 248 -14.78 -25.73 0.16
N THR A 249 -15.16 -25.06 1.24
CA THR A 249 -14.25 -24.59 2.28
C THR A 249 -14.80 -25.01 3.66
N PRO A 250 -13.94 -25.22 4.67
CA PRO A 250 -14.41 -25.49 6.03
C PRO A 250 -15.35 -24.40 6.58
N ALA A 251 -15.14 -23.14 6.19
CA ALA A 251 -16.02 -22.03 6.57
C ALA A 251 -17.44 -22.20 6.03
N ASP A 252 -17.60 -22.61 4.77
CA ASP A 252 -18.92 -22.87 4.18
C ASP A 252 -19.63 -24.02 4.89
N GLY A 253 -18.89 -25.07 5.27
CA GLY A 253 -19.45 -26.21 6.00
C GLY A 253 -19.94 -25.83 7.40
N LEU A 254 -19.21 -24.95 8.09
CA LEU A 254 -19.61 -24.46 9.41
C LEU A 254 -20.79 -23.49 9.35
N LEU A 255 -20.84 -22.65 8.30
CA LEU A 255 -21.97 -21.78 8.01
C LEU A 255 -23.27 -22.58 7.78
N ALA A 256 -23.16 -23.66 7.00
CA ALA A 256 -24.26 -24.58 6.75
C ALA A 256 -24.74 -25.22 8.06
N LEU A 257 -23.82 -25.68 8.92
CA LEU A 257 -24.18 -26.25 10.22
C LEU A 257 -24.91 -25.24 11.11
N ALA A 258 -24.43 -24.01 11.21
CA ALA A 258 -25.09 -22.99 12.01
C ALA A 258 -26.51 -22.68 11.53
N THR A 259 -26.70 -22.63 10.21
CA THR A 259 -28.02 -22.45 9.59
C THR A 259 -28.96 -23.61 9.92
N GLU A 260 -28.47 -24.85 9.81
CA GLU A 260 -29.22 -26.05 10.19
C GLU A 260 -29.61 -26.00 11.68
N LEU A 261 -28.68 -25.68 12.58
CA LEU A 261 -28.97 -25.60 14.02
C LEU A 261 -30.01 -24.54 14.35
N ALA A 262 -29.90 -23.36 13.73
CA ALA A 262 -30.87 -22.30 13.97
C ALA A 262 -32.27 -22.62 13.51
N SER A 263 -32.40 -23.24 12.33
CA SER A 263 -33.70 -23.69 11.82
C SER A 263 -34.28 -24.86 12.62
N THR A 264 -33.44 -25.80 13.08
CA THR A 264 -33.89 -27.03 13.75
C THR A 264 -34.32 -26.78 15.19
N TYR A 265 -33.64 -25.87 15.90
CA TYR A 265 -33.83 -25.63 17.32
C TYR A 265 -34.41 -24.25 17.64
N ASP A 266 -34.98 -23.58 16.64
CA ASP A 266 -35.59 -22.24 16.71
C ASP A 266 -34.68 -21.22 17.42
N LEU A 267 -33.46 -21.06 16.88
CA LEU A 267 -32.45 -20.17 17.43
C LEU A 267 -32.18 -18.97 16.53
N GLY A 268 -31.90 -17.83 17.16
CA GLY A 268 -31.42 -16.66 16.46
C GLY A 268 -30.01 -16.84 15.89
N LEU A 269 -29.81 -16.47 14.63
CA LEU A 269 -28.51 -16.47 13.94
C LEU A 269 -27.72 -15.18 14.10
N VAL A 270 -28.40 -14.12 14.54
CA VAL A 270 -27.83 -12.79 14.70
C VAL A 270 -26.93 -12.78 15.93
N ASN A 271 -25.72 -12.28 15.73
CA ASN A 271 -24.73 -12.20 16.78
C ASN A 271 -23.84 -10.97 16.63
N ILE A 272 -23.04 -10.73 17.64
CA ILE A 272 -21.91 -9.81 17.63
C ILE A 272 -20.93 -10.34 16.58
N ALA A 273 -20.46 -9.47 15.69
CA ALA A 273 -19.50 -9.87 14.65
C ALA A 273 -18.22 -10.45 15.27
N GLY A 274 -17.80 -9.89 16.41
CA GLY A 274 -16.73 -10.41 17.24
C GLY A 274 -15.38 -9.79 16.92
N HIS A 275 -14.42 -10.07 17.80
CA HIS A 275 -13.05 -9.56 17.71
C HIS A 275 -12.40 -9.95 16.37
N HIS A 276 -12.49 -11.22 16.00
CA HIS A 276 -11.91 -11.72 14.75
C HIS A 276 -12.39 -10.91 13.55
N GLN A 277 -13.68 -10.62 13.41
CA GLN A 277 -14.25 -9.90 12.27
C GLN A 277 -13.90 -8.41 12.28
N LEU A 278 -13.76 -7.80 13.46
CA LEU A 278 -13.34 -6.40 13.61
C LEU A 278 -11.89 -6.20 13.17
N TYR A 279 -11.02 -7.14 13.57
CA TYR A 279 -9.57 -7.08 13.33
C TYR A 279 -9.11 -7.97 12.19
N THR A 280 -10.04 -8.57 11.43
CA THR A 280 -9.69 -9.41 10.27
C THR A 280 -8.86 -8.56 9.31
N PRO A 281 -7.65 -9.00 8.95
CA PRO A 281 -6.85 -8.35 7.93
C PRO A 281 -7.59 -8.18 6.61
N GLN A 282 -7.97 -6.95 6.26
CA GLN A 282 -8.28 -6.64 4.87
C GLN A 282 -7.00 -6.57 4.02
N THR A 283 -5.80 -6.47 4.65
CA THR A 283 -4.46 -6.88 4.14
C THR A 283 -3.37 -6.58 5.20
N GLY A 284 -2.85 -7.59 5.92
CA GLY A 284 -1.72 -7.43 6.87
C GLY A 284 -1.88 -8.15 8.22
N ARG A 285 -0.78 -8.57 8.87
CA ARG A 285 -0.80 -9.45 10.06
C ARG A 285 -1.48 -8.85 11.30
N ASP A 286 -2.22 -9.71 11.99
CA ASP A 286 -3.04 -9.50 13.20
C ASP A 286 -2.22 -9.24 14.48
N PRO A 287 -2.39 -8.08 15.16
CA PRO A 287 -1.72 -7.78 16.42
C PRO A 287 -2.66 -7.66 17.64
N SER A 288 -3.68 -8.52 17.83
CA SER A 288 -4.51 -8.38 19.05
C SER A 288 -5.03 -9.68 19.70
N THR A 289 -4.19 -10.71 19.82
CA THR A 289 -4.46 -11.84 20.75
C THR A 289 -4.38 -11.48 22.25
N VAL A 290 -4.17 -10.21 22.61
CA VAL A 290 -3.82 -9.80 23.98
C VAL A 290 -4.99 -9.25 24.83
N LEU A 291 -6.14 -8.90 24.24
CA LEU A 291 -7.06 -7.96 24.92
C LEU A 291 -8.34 -8.49 25.58
N THR A 292 -8.65 -9.78 25.50
CA THR A 292 -9.78 -10.33 26.28
C THR A 292 -9.33 -10.97 27.59
N THR A 293 -8.07 -10.77 28.00
CA THR A 293 -7.56 -11.17 29.34
C THR A 293 -8.38 -10.58 30.51
N GLY A 294 -9.30 -9.63 30.25
CA GLY A 294 -10.23 -9.06 31.23
C GLY A 294 -11.74 -9.36 31.09
N SER A 295 -12.27 -10.02 30.04
CA SER A 295 -13.74 -10.12 29.82
C SER A 295 -14.43 -11.24 30.63
N GLY A 296 -14.33 -11.12 31.95
CA GLY A 296 -14.83 -12.06 32.93
C GLY A 296 -16.34 -12.14 33.18
N HIS A 297 -17.14 -12.26 32.12
CA HIS A 297 -18.57 -12.56 32.22
C HIS A 297 -18.80 -14.07 32.12
N LEU A 298 -19.81 -14.64 32.79
CA LEU A 298 -20.14 -16.07 32.64
C LEU A 298 -20.73 -16.34 31.26
N SER A 299 -19.85 -16.67 30.33
CA SER A 299 -20.23 -17.04 28.98
C SER A 299 -20.83 -18.44 28.92
N ALA A 300 -21.44 -18.77 27.78
CA ALA A 300 -22.01 -20.08 27.50
C ALA A 300 -21.02 -21.25 27.69
N ILE A 301 -19.70 -21.04 27.57
CA ILE A 301 -18.69 -22.09 27.86
C ILE A 301 -18.36 -22.16 29.35
N LEU A 302 -18.21 -21.01 30.02
CA LEU A 302 -17.79 -20.94 31.41
C LEU A 302 -18.83 -21.47 32.38
N ASN A 303 -20.10 -21.16 32.14
CA ASN A 303 -21.19 -21.49 33.05
C ASN A 303 -21.30 -23.01 33.37
N PRO A 304 -21.47 -23.91 32.40
CA PRO A 304 -21.53 -25.34 32.70
C PRO A 304 -20.20 -25.91 33.20
N ARG A 305 -19.07 -25.29 32.84
CA ARG A 305 -17.74 -25.71 33.30
C ARG A 305 -17.54 -25.48 34.80
N GLU A 306 -18.10 -24.41 35.37
CA GLU A 306 -18.09 -24.20 36.84
C GLU A 306 -18.72 -25.39 37.59
N THR A 307 -19.77 -25.99 37.03
CA THR A 307 -20.41 -27.19 37.60
C THR A 307 -19.50 -28.40 37.53
N ALA A 308 -18.81 -28.60 36.41
CA ALA A 308 -17.83 -29.66 36.30
C ALA A 308 -16.66 -29.47 37.27
N TRP A 309 -16.21 -28.25 37.49
CA TRP A 309 -15.18 -27.93 38.47
C TRP A 309 -15.61 -28.20 39.90
N TYR A 310 -16.80 -27.76 40.29
CA TYR A 310 -17.32 -28.06 41.61
C TYR A 310 -17.42 -29.58 41.84
N CYS A 311 -17.99 -30.31 40.89
CA CYS A 311 -18.15 -31.76 40.98
C CYS A 311 -16.83 -32.55 41.06
N THR A 312 -15.71 -31.94 40.68
CA THR A 312 -14.42 -32.63 40.56
C THR A 312 -13.38 -32.17 41.58
N LEU A 313 -13.54 -30.95 42.10
CA LEU A 313 -12.62 -30.36 43.06
C LEU A 313 -13.19 -30.35 44.49
N GLN A 314 -14.51 -30.29 44.66
CA GLN A 314 -15.13 -30.01 45.96
C GLN A 314 -16.20 -31.02 46.38
N TYR A 315 -16.94 -31.61 45.43
CA TYR A 315 -18.01 -32.53 45.78
C TYR A 315 -17.47 -33.79 46.47
N VAL A 316 -18.04 -34.09 47.64
CA VAL A 316 -17.83 -35.32 48.39
C VAL A 316 -19.21 -35.93 48.65
N ASN A 317 -19.35 -37.25 48.42
CA ASN A 317 -20.60 -37.93 48.73
C ASN A 317 -20.85 -37.86 50.25
N PRO A 318 -22.02 -37.36 50.70
CA PRO A 318 -22.29 -37.13 52.11
C PRO A 318 -22.45 -38.41 52.95
N ILE A 319 -22.69 -39.55 52.30
CA ILE A 319 -22.82 -40.87 52.93
C ILE A 319 -21.44 -41.54 53.02
N SER A 320 -20.65 -41.53 51.94
CA SER A 320 -19.37 -42.25 51.89
C SER A 320 -18.16 -41.42 52.32
N GLY A 321 -18.26 -40.09 52.34
CA GLY A 321 -17.14 -39.20 52.64
C GLY A 321 -16.06 -39.17 51.54
N LEU A 322 -16.32 -39.74 50.36
CA LEU A 322 -15.37 -39.83 49.25
C LEU A 322 -15.80 -38.98 48.04
N PRO A 323 -14.86 -38.45 47.24
CA PRO A 323 -15.19 -37.78 45.98
C PRO A 323 -15.94 -38.70 45.02
N ASN A 324 -17.03 -38.21 44.41
CA ASN A 324 -17.79 -38.96 43.41
C ASN A 324 -18.42 -38.02 42.36
N ALA A 325 -17.64 -37.71 41.31
CA ALA A 325 -18.08 -36.80 40.26
C ALA A 325 -19.31 -37.30 39.49
N THR A 326 -19.43 -38.61 39.24
CA THR A 326 -20.58 -39.20 38.53
C THR A 326 -21.89 -38.94 39.28
N GLU A 327 -21.89 -39.16 40.59
CA GLU A 327 -23.05 -38.89 41.43
C GLU A 327 -23.36 -37.40 41.54
N CYS A 328 -22.33 -36.55 41.63
CA CYS A 328 -22.50 -35.10 41.58
C CYS A 328 -23.23 -34.67 40.31
N PHE A 329 -22.73 -35.08 39.14
CA PHE A 329 -23.36 -34.75 37.86
C PHE A 329 -24.79 -35.28 37.76
N ALA A 330 -25.05 -36.48 38.29
CA ALA A 330 -26.41 -37.03 38.30
C ALA A 330 -27.39 -36.16 39.10
N LYS A 331 -26.93 -35.51 40.17
CA LYS A 331 -27.75 -34.73 41.10
C LYS A 331 -27.89 -33.26 40.73
N VAL A 332 -26.83 -32.60 40.27
CA VAL A 332 -26.79 -31.13 40.19
C VAL A 332 -26.43 -30.57 38.81
N ALA A 333 -26.14 -31.40 37.80
CA ALA A 333 -25.68 -30.92 36.50
C ALA A 333 -26.67 -29.99 35.77
N THR A 334 -27.97 -30.17 36.00
CA THR A 334 -29.06 -29.41 35.38
C THR A 334 -29.40 -28.13 36.13
N THR A 335 -29.14 -28.06 37.44
CA THR A 335 -29.52 -26.93 38.30
C THR A 335 -28.34 -26.02 38.63
N LEU A 336 -27.17 -26.58 38.94
CA LEU A 336 -26.04 -25.82 39.44
C LEU A 336 -25.52 -24.72 38.49
N PRO A 337 -25.54 -24.87 37.15
CA PRO A 337 -25.20 -23.77 36.24
C PRO A 337 -26.13 -22.54 36.41
N ALA A 338 -27.43 -22.75 36.61
CA ALA A 338 -28.37 -21.66 36.86
C ALA A 338 -28.06 -20.94 38.18
N PHE A 339 -27.67 -21.68 39.22
CA PHE A 339 -27.23 -21.11 40.50
C PHE A 339 -25.88 -20.42 40.40
N PHE A 340 -24.91 -20.92 39.61
CA PHE A 340 -23.68 -20.18 39.38
C PHE A 340 -23.96 -18.84 38.70
N ASN A 341 -24.77 -18.83 37.64
CA ASN A 341 -25.20 -17.56 37.04
C ASN A 341 -25.82 -16.61 38.08
N GLY A 342 -26.68 -17.12 38.98
CA GLY A 342 -27.27 -16.31 40.04
C GLY A 342 -26.26 -15.81 41.07
N LYS A 343 -25.34 -16.66 41.54
CA LYS A 343 -24.27 -16.28 42.48
C LYS A 343 -23.47 -15.08 42.00
N TYR A 344 -23.09 -15.07 40.73
CA TYR A 344 -22.26 -14.01 40.18
C TYR A 344 -23.06 -12.71 39.89
N LEU A 345 -24.35 -12.63 40.28
CA LEU A 345 -25.11 -11.38 40.42
C LEU A 345 -24.90 -10.70 41.77
N SER A 346 -24.43 -11.44 42.79
CA SER A 346 -24.18 -10.93 44.14
C SER A 346 -22.72 -11.08 44.59
N VAL A 347 -21.89 -11.74 43.77
CA VAL A 347 -20.46 -11.93 44.00
C VAL A 347 -19.65 -11.43 42.80
N LEU A 348 -18.78 -10.45 43.05
CA LEU A 348 -17.76 -10.00 42.10
C LEU A 348 -16.43 -10.72 42.38
N ALA A 349 -16.12 -11.75 41.59
CA ALA A 349 -14.90 -12.56 41.77
C ALA A 349 -13.85 -12.26 40.67
N GLY A 350 -13.51 -10.98 40.52
CA GLY A 350 -12.57 -10.51 39.50
C GLY A 350 -13.13 -10.71 38.10
N THR A 351 -12.60 -11.69 37.36
CA THR A 351 -13.08 -12.04 36.01
C THR A 351 -14.29 -12.98 36.03
N ARG A 352 -15.11 -12.97 37.08
CA ARG A 352 -16.37 -13.73 37.13
C ARG A 352 -17.43 -12.86 37.75
N TYR A 353 -18.29 -12.31 36.91
CA TYR A 353 -19.42 -11.50 37.30
C TYR A 353 -20.53 -11.61 36.26
N ASN A 354 -21.73 -11.20 36.66
CA ASN A 354 -22.82 -10.88 35.76
C ASN A 354 -23.18 -9.40 35.92
N ASP A 355 -23.52 -8.77 34.80
CA ASP A 355 -24.06 -7.41 34.78
C ASP A 355 -25.45 -7.41 35.42
N ASN A 356 -25.60 -6.83 36.60
CA ASN A 356 -26.87 -6.81 37.32
C ASN A 356 -28.01 -6.23 36.45
N ASN A 357 -27.70 -5.20 35.67
CA ASN A 357 -28.65 -4.58 34.77
C ASN A 357 -29.21 -5.50 33.67
N ALA A 358 -28.53 -6.60 33.33
CA ALA A 358 -29.03 -7.56 32.35
C ALA A 358 -30.17 -8.45 32.87
N PHE A 359 -30.50 -8.36 34.16
CA PHE A 359 -31.45 -9.24 34.84
C PHE A 359 -32.52 -8.48 35.61
N GLU A 360 -33.67 -9.12 35.77
CA GLU A 360 -34.77 -8.68 36.61
C GLU A 360 -34.99 -9.69 37.73
N LYS A 361 -35.13 -9.18 38.96
CA LYS A 361 -35.37 -10.01 40.13
C LYS A 361 -36.82 -10.47 40.16
N GLY A 362 -37.04 -11.78 40.17
CA GLY A 362 -38.36 -12.40 40.31
C GLY A 362 -38.82 -12.52 41.76
N PRO A 363 -40.05 -13.01 42.00
CA PRO A 363 -40.59 -13.22 43.33
C PRO A 363 -39.83 -14.34 44.07
N SER A 364 -39.29 -14.03 45.25
CA SER A 364 -38.60 -15.00 46.11
C SER A 364 -39.58 -15.84 46.92
N ASN A 365 -39.27 -17.11 47.14
CA ASN A 365 -40.01 -18.01 48.03
C ASN A 365 -39.36 -18.13 49.43
N GLN A 366 -38.59 -17.13 49.84
CA GLN A 366 -37.80 -17.05 51.10
C GLN A 366 -36.60 -18.02 51.19
N ARG A 367 -36.46 -19.01 50.31
CA ARG A 367 -35.29 -19.91 50.25
C ARG A 367 -34.40 -19.65 49.05
N ILE A 368 -35.00 -19.41 47.89
CA ILE A 368 -34.28 -19.12 46.65
C ILE A 368 -34.94 -17.95 45.91
N THR A 369 -34.17 -17.26 45.09
CA THR A 369 -34.58 -16.08 44.35
C THR A 369 -34.28 -16.28 42.86
N PRO A 370 -35.32 -16.35 42.00
CA PRO A 370 -35.12 -16.37 40.56
C PRO A 370 -34.77 -14.98 40.03
N TYR A 371 -33.93 -14.94 39.00
CA TYR A 371 -33.69 -13.77 38.16
C TYR A 371 -33.95 -14.14 36.70
N THR A 372 -34.60 -13.25 35.96
CA THR A 372 -34.90 -13.44 34.53
C THR A 372 -34.07 -12.51 33.67
N TYR A 373 -33.66 -12.95 32.49
CA TYR A 373 -32.98 -12.09 31.53
C TYR A 373 -33.91 -10.97 31.07
N LYS A 374 -33.42 -9.72 31.10
CA LYS A 374 -34.13 -8.61 30.45
C LYS A 374 -34.16 -8.82 28.95
N ARG A 375 -35.29 -8.49 28.32
CA ARG A 375 -35.38 -8.45 26.86
C ARG A 375 -34.63 -7.22 26.36
N ARG A 376 -33.67 -7.41 25.47
CA ARG A 376 -32.97 -6.32 24.78
C ARG A 376 -33.46 -6.20 23.35
N THR A 377 -33.98 -5.04 23.00
CA THR A 377 -34.25 -4.67 21.61
C THR A 377 -33.06 -3.91 21.08
N ILE A 378 -32.63 -4.21 19.85
CA ILE A 378 -31.50 -3.56 19.19
C ILE A 378 -32.03 -2.95 17.91
N ALA A 379 -31.75 -1.66 17.69
CA ALA A 379 -32.20 -1.01 16.49
C ALA A 379 -31.39 -1.52 15.27
N PRO A 380 -32.03 -1.74 14.12
CA PRO A 380 -31.32 -2.05 12.89
C PRO A 380 -30.45 -0.86 12.46
N LEU A 381 -29.32 -1.12 11.79
CA LEU A 381 -28.34 -0.08 11.47
C LEU A 381 -28.93 1.13 10.74
N HIS A 382 -29.80 0.89 9.76
CA HIS A 382 -30.42 1.94 8.96
C HIS A 382 -31.37 2.86 9.75
N SER A 383 -31.79 2.46 10.96
CA SER A 383 -32.66 3.26 11.83
C SER A 383 -31.89 4.12 12.83
N ILE A 384 -30.57 3.94 12.92
CA ILE A 384 -29.73 4.71 13.82
C ILE A 384 -29.63 6.13 13.28
N SER A 385 -30.00 7.09 14.13
CA SER A 385 -29.73 8.51 13.89
C SER A 385 -28.54 8.95 14.73
N TYR A 386 -27.81 9.95 14.25
CA TYR A 386 -26.72 10.56 15.00
C TYR A 386 -27.12 11.95 15.48
N VAL A 387 -26.63 12.33 16.66
CA VAL A 387 -26.74 13.69 17.17
C VAL A 387 -25.59 14.53 16.62
N ASN A 388 -25.71 15.85 16.73
CA ASN A 388 -24.68 16.76 16.22
C ASN A 388 -23.51 16.86 17.20
N VAL A 389 -22.31 17.02 16.65
CA VAL A 389 -21.10 17.33 17.44
C VAL A 389 -21.30 18.68 18.14
N GLY A 390 -21.01 18.72 19.43
CA GLY A 390 -21.03 19.92 20.25
C GLY A 390 -19.64 20.31 20.74
N ASN A 391 -19.57 21.38 21.52
CA ASN A 391 -18.35 21.85 22.18
C ASN A 391 -18.59 22.02 23.70
N LEU A 392 -17.58 22.47 24.44
CA LEU A 392 -17.70 22.70 25.89
C LEU A 392 -18.79 23.72 26.24
N SER A 393 -19.02 24.73 25.39
CA SER A 393 -20.13 25.68 25.60
C SER A 393 -21.49 25.02 25.42
N ALA A 394 -21.63 24.12 24.46
CA ALA A 394 -22.82 23.29 24.30
C ALA A 394 -22.98 22.37 25.52
N TRP A 395 -21.89 21.82 26.07
CA TRP A 395 -21.93 20.97 27.28
C TRP A 395 -22.47 21.73 28.48
N GLN A 396 -21.95 22.94 28.70
CA GLN A 396 -22.44 23.85 29.71
C GLN A 396 -23.92 24.19 29.49
N ALA A 397 -24.32 24.42 28.24
CA ALA A 397 -25.71 24.66 27.92
C ALA A 397 -26.63 23.46 28.16
N LEU A 398 -26.14 22.25 27.89
CA LEU A 398 -26.90 21.02 28.04
C LEU A 398 -27.21 20.74 29.51
N PHE A 399 -26.24 20.77 30.41
CA PHE A 399 -26.54 20.50 31.82
C PHE A 399 -27.48 21.56 32.39
N GLN A 400 -27.32 22.83 32.02
CA GLN A 400 -28.23 23.91 32.44
C GLN A 400 -29.65 23.67 31.92
N THR A 401 -29.79 23.13 30.71
CA THR A 401 -31.09 22.76 30.12
C THR A 401 -31.69 21.54 30.82
N ILE A 402 -30.87 20.55 31.16
CA ILE A 402 -31.29 19.37 31.93
C ILE A 402 -31.82 19.79 33.31
N VAL A 403 -31.10 20.67 34.02
CA VAL A 403 -31.53 21.21 35.32
C VAL A 403 -32.82 22.01 35.19
N ALA A 404 -32.90 22.90 34.19
CA ALA A 404 -34.09 23.72 33.91
C ALA A 404 -35.34 22.84 33.66
N ASN A 405 -35.20 21.82 32.80
CA ASN A 405 -36.30 20.90 32.48
C ASN A 405 -36.73 20.08 33.69
N ALA A 406 -35.79 19.54 34.46
CA ALA A 406 -36.09 18.71 35.61
C ALA A 406 -36.68 19.49 36.80
N THR A 407 -36.32 20.77 36.94
CA THR A 407 -36.89 21.66 37.98
C THR A 407 -38.12 22.45 37.50
N GLN A 408 -38.46 22.38 36.21
CA GLN A 408 -39.48 23.20 35.57
C GLN A 408 -39.24 24.71 35.76
N THR A 409 -37.98 25.14 35.75
CA THR A 409 -37.57 26.54 35.90
C THR A 409 -36.85 27.07 34.66
N PRO A 410 -36.80 28.40 34.45
CA PRO A 410 -36.00 28.97 33.38
C PRO A 410 -34.51 28.63 33.50
N ARG A 411 -33.86 28.42 32.35
CA ARG A 411 -32.43 28.12 32.28
C ARG A 411 -31.60 29.22 32.95
N THR A 412 -30.81 28.85 33.96
CA THR A 412 -29.92 29.75 34.70
C THR A 412 -28.49 29.56 34.22
N THR A 413 -27.93 30.58 33.57
CA THR A 413 -26.57 30.52 32.98
C THR A 413 -25.44 30.69 33.98
N SER A 414 -25.74 31.21 35.17
CA SER A 414 -24.77 31.40 36.26
C SER A 414 -24.51 30.14 37.09
N ASN A 415 -25.22 29.03 36.84
CA ASN A 415 -24.96 27.77 37.52
C ASN A 415 -23.67 27.15 36.98
N ALA A 416 -22.83 26.67 37.88
CA ALA A 416 -21.59 25.94 37.57
C ALA A 416 -21.79 24.46 37.88
N LEU A 417 -21.51 23.58 36.91
CA LEU A 417 -21.56 22.13 37.11
C LEU A 417 -20.40 21.71 38.02
N GLU A 418 -20.70 21.00 39.11
CA GLU A 418 -19.68 20.37 39.96
C GLU A 418 -19.46 18.91 39.54
N GLU A 419 -20.55 18.16 39.31
CA GLU A 419 -20.48 16.77 38.86
C GLU A 419 -21.76 16.38 38.10
N MET A 420 -21.59 15.61 37.02
CA MET A 420 -22.67 14.86 36.39
C MET A 420 -22.45 13.36 36.62
N CYS A 421 -23.23 12.74 37.50
CA CYS A 421 -23.13 11.31 37.79
C CYS A 421 -24.23 10.53 37.02
N LEU A 422 -23.81 9.68 36.10
CA LEU A 422 -24.65 8.75 35.34
C LEU A 422 -24.80 7.47 36.19
N VAL A 423 -25.99 7.22 36.72
CA VAL A 423 -26.22 6.21 37.77
C VAL A 423 -27.00 5.01 37.24
N GLY A 424 -26.34 3.86 37.19
CA GLY A 424 -26.93 2.56 36.84
C GLY A 424 -27.21 1.73 38.08
N ASP A 425 -28.24 0.88 38.02
CA ASP A 425 -28.57 -0.10 39.07
C ASP A 425 -28.72 0.49 40.48
N GLY A 426 -29.09 1.77 40.60
CA GLY A 426 -29.23 2.47 41.87
C GLY A 426 -27.92 2.77 42.60
N CYS A 427 -26.78 2.72 41.92
CA CYS A 427 -25.44 2.96 42.49
C CYS A 427 -25.13 4.44 42.77
N PHE A 428 -25.99 5.13 43.52
CA PHE A 428 -25.80 6.53 43.93
C PHE A 428 -24.63 6.72 44.89
N SER A 429 -24.38 5.72 45.75
CA SER A 429 -23.34 5.76 46.78
C SER A 429 -21.92 5.91 46.24
N THR A 430 -21.71 5.58 44.96
CA THR A 430 -20.39 5.66 44.32
C THR A 430 -20.20 6.92 43.46
N CYS A 431 -21.20 7.82 43.43
CA CYS A 431 -21.02 9.15 42.85
C CYS A 431 -20.02 9.95 43.70
N MET A 432 -19.09 10.64 43.02
CA MET A 432 -18.00 11.39 43.64
C MET A 432 -18.48 12.80 43.97
N ASN A 433 -19.26 12.89 45.04
CA ASN A 433 -20.07 14.02 45.50
C ASN A 433 -19.30 15.34 45.84
N SER A 434 -18.20 15.70 45.16
CA SER A 434 -17.55 17.03 45.23
C SER A 434 -16.22 17.22 44.46
N SER A 435 -15.61 16.20 43.83
CA SER A 435 -14.20 16.28 43.38
C SER A 435 -13.97 16.31 41.87
N ALA A 436 -15.02 16.19 41.05
CA ALA A 436 -14.89 16.07 39.60
C ALA A 436 -14.76 17.40 38.82
N SER A 437 -14.90 18.57 39.47
CA SER A 437 -14.73 19.90 38.87
C SER A 437 -15.42 20.10 37.50
N GLY A 438 -16.66 19.62 37.36
CA GLY A 438 -17.43 19.67 36.11
C GLY A 438 -17.34 18.40 35.26
N GLY A 439 -16.63 17.37 35.74
CA GLY A 439 -16.49 16.06 35.11
C GLY A 439 -17.74 15.17 35.21
N THR A 440 -17.68 14.04 34.51
CA THR A 440 -18.75 13.02 34.48
C THR A 440 -18.31 11.74 35.17
N THR A 441 -19.09 11.26 36.12
CA THR A 441 -18.90 9.97 36.78
C THR A 441 -19.90 8.97 36.21
N VAL A 442 -19.44 7.77 35.85
CA VAL A 442 -20.28 6.66 35.37
C VAL A 442 -20.32 5.59 36.44
N THR A 443 -21.50 5.26 36.96
CA THR A 443 -21.66 4.19 37.96
C THR A 443 -22.56 3.08 37.44
N TYR A 444 -22.25 1.84 37.82
CA TYR A 444 -22.98 0.64 37.41
C TYR A 444 -22.73 -0.48 38.42
N MET A 445 -23.56 -1.52 38.42
CA MET A 445 -23.39 -2.66 39.31
C MET A 445 -22.87 -3.90 38.57
N ARG A 446 -21.81 -4.52 39.09
CA ARG A 446 -21.28 -5.81 38.64
C ARG A 446 -21.18 -6.76 39.82
N GLY A 447 -21.78 -7.93 39.69
CA GLY A 447 -21.76 -8.93 40.76
C GLY A 447 -22.19 -8.37 42.11
N GLY A 448 -23.21 -7.50 42.13
CA GLY A 448 -23.78 -6.92 43.35
C GLY A 448 -22.97 -5.78 43.95
N VAL A 449 -21.84 -5.42 43.35
CA VAL A 449 -20.97 -4.34 43.81
C VAL A 449 -21.11 -3.14 42.89
N CYS A 450 -21.41 -1.98 43.47
CA CYS A 450 -21.39 -0.72 42.75
C CYS A 450 -19.96 -0.32 42.40
N GLN A 451 -19.73 -0.11 41.10
CA GLN A 451 -18.48 0.36 40.52
C GLN A 451 -18.66 1.79 40.02
N ALA A 452 -17.56 2.53 39.89
CA ALA A 452 -17.55 3.88 39.32
C ALA A 452 -16.31 4.11 38.47
N SER A 453 -16.48 4.86 37.39
CA SER A 453 -15.41 5.41 36.56
C SER A 453 -15.55 6.93 36.52
N VAL A 454 -14.50 7.63 36.93
CA VAL A 454 -14.50 9.08 37.11
C VAL A 454 -13.87 9.75 35.89
N ASP A 455 -14.45 10.86 35.46
CA ASP A 455 -13.95 11.76 34.43
C ASP A 455 -13.84 11.15 33.02
N THR A 456 -14.93 10.54 32.59
CA THR A 456 -14.99 9.71 31.38
C THR A 456 -15.27 10.47 30.08
N THR A 457 -15.67 11.75 30.16
CA THR A 457 -16.12 12.56 29.00
C THR A 457 -15.29 13.82 28.76
N ALA A 458 -14.65 14.39 29.79
CA ALA A 458 -14.17 15.78 29.76
C ALA A 458 -12.65 15.93 29.56
N HIS A 459 -11.86 14.87 29.67
CA HIS A 459 -10.40 14.94 29.54
C HIS A 459 -9.88 14.09 28.38
N GLY A 460 -9.78 14.71 27.18
CA GLY A 460 -9.05 14.16 26.04
C GLY A 460 -9.80 14.19 24.69
N LEU A 461 -11.12 14.36 24.69
CA LEU A 461 -11.90 14.40 23.46
C LEU A 461 -11.96 15.84 22.91
N ALA A 462 -11.39 16.05 21.72
CA ALA A 462 -11.42 17.35 21.04
C ALA A 462 -12.86 17.84 20.73
N ASP A 463 -13.78 16.89 20.54
CA ASP A 463 -15.17 17.11 20.15
C ASP A 463 -16.08 16.08 20.84
N VAL A 464 -17.08 16.54 21.61
CA VAL A 464 -18.07 15.68 22.29
C VAL A 464 -19.45 15.87 21.68
N PHE A 465 -20.27 14.81 21.66
CA PHE A 465 -21.66 14.92 21.23
C PHE A 465 -22.52 15.34 22.41
N VAL A 466 -23.19 16.48 22.25
CA VAL A 466 -23.86 17.15 23.36
C VAL A 466 -25.31 17.39 23.00
N ASP A 467 -26.15 16.41 23.30
CA ASP A 467 -27.58 16.43 22.98
C ASP A 467 -28.38 15.74 24.09
N VAL A 468 -29.55 16.27 24.42
CA VAL A 468 -30.45 15.69 25.44
C VAL A 468 -30.90 14.27 25.05
N ARG A 469 -30.94 13.96 23.74
CA ARG A 469 -31.25 12.62 23.23
C ARG A 469 -30.23 11.57 23.69
N CYS A 470 -29.00 11.96 24.04
CA CYS A 470 -28.02 11.02 24.60
C CYS A 470 -28.41 10.48 25.97
N PHE A 471 -29.28 11.17 26.72
CA PHE A 471 -29.75 10.71 28.03
C PHE A 471 -30.89 9.70 27.91
N GLY A 472 -31.55 9.64 26.75
CA GLY A 472 -32.56 8.63 26.39
C GLY A 472 -33.68 8.45 27.41
N ALA A 473 -34.37 7.32 27.31
CA ALA A 473 -35.34 6.85 28.30
C ALA A 473 -34.97 5.43 28.74
N GLY A 474 -35.11 5.11 30.02
CA GLY A 474 -34.72 3.81 30.56
C GLY A 474 -35.05 3.65 32.04
N THR A 475 -34.32 2.76 32.72
CA THR A 475 -34.51 2.46 34.16
C THR A 475 -33.43 3.08 35.05
N SER A 476 -32.46 3.78 34.45
CA SER A 476 -31.33 4.37 35.15
C SER A 476 -31.64 5.80 35.61
N HIS A 477 -30.67 6.42 36.29
CA HIS A 477 -30.80 7.74 36.85
C HIS A 477 -29.63 8.64 36.45
N LEU A 478 -29.85 9.94 36.56
CA LEU A 478 -28.84 10.98 36.40
C LEU A 478 -28.85 11.85 37.66
N GLN A 479 -27.73 11.92 38.36
CA GLN A 479 -27.53 12.85 39.48
C GLN A 479 -26.67 14.02 39.01
N VAL A 480 -27.21 15.23 39.08
CA VAL A 480 -26.49 16.47 38.72
C VAL A 480 -26.25 17.28 39.99
N THR A 481 -24.97 17.54 40.28
CA THR A 481 -24.55 18.42 41.37
C THR A 481 -24.00 19.72 40.77
N TYR A 482 -24.54 20.86 41.18
CA TYR A 482 -24.16 22.17 40.66
C TYR A 482 -24.19 23.26 41.73
N GLN A 483 -23.36 24.28 41.54
CA GLN A 483 -23.29 25.46 42.40
C GLN A 483 -24.02 26.63 41.75
N SER A 484 -24.89 27.28 42.51
CA SER A 484 -25.56 28.53 42.10
C SER A 484 -24.63 29.75 42.25
N LEU A 485 -25.03 30.89 41.68
CA LEU A 485 -24.26 32.16 41.77
C LEU A 485 -23.95 32.58 43.22
N ASN A 486 -24.85 32.24 44.16
CA ASN A 486 -24.71 32.57 45.57
C ASN A 486 -23.78 31.60 46.33
N GLY A 487 -23.11 30.69 45.63
CA GLY A 487 -22.24 29.67 46.20
C GLY A 487 -22.98 28.48 46.82
N VAL A 488 -24.31 28.43 46.75
CA VAL A 488 -25.12 27.32 47.29
C VAL A 488 -25.06 26.13 46.35
N ARG A 489 -24.66 24.98 46.89
CA ARG A 489 -24.65 23.68 46.21
C ARG A 489 -26.06 23.08 46.16
N ASN A 490 -26.42 22.55 45.00
CA ASN A 490 -27.68 21.85 44.76
C ASN A 490 -27.38 20.48 44.15
N THR A 491 -28.16 19.47 44.54
CA THR A 491 -28.12 18.14 43.95
C THR A 491 -29.51 17.78 43.45
N LEU A 492 -29.59 17.33 42.21
CA LEU A 492 -30.83 16.96 41.54
C LEU A 492 -30.71 15.54 41.00
N VAL A 493 -31.72 14.72 41.24
CA VAL A 493 -31.81 13.36 40.68
C VAL A 493 -32.92 13.32 39.65
N ILE A 494 -32.57 12.87 38.45
CA ILE A 494 -33.46 12.71 37.30
C ILE A 494 -33.62 11.22 37.07
N ASN A 495 -34.86 10.76 37.07
CA ASN A 495 -35.20 9.35 36.92
C ASN A 495 -35.55 9.02 35.46
N GLY A 496 -35.39 7.76 35.09
CA GLY A 496 -35.87 7.26 33.81
C GLY A 496 -34.93 7.52 32.64
N THR A 497 -33.62 7.65 32.88
CA THR A 497 -32.62 7.82 31.84
C THR A 497 -32.15 6.48 31.28
N ALA A 498 -31.49 6.51 30.13
CA ALA A 498 -30.77 5.38 29.57
C ALA A 498 -29.62 4.93 30.47
N GLY A 499 -29.13 3.71 30.22
CA GLY A 499 -28.00 3.14 30.95
C GLY A 499 -26.74 4.03 30.88
N PRO A 500 -25.98 4.19 31.98
CA PRO A 500 -24.81 5.08 32.06
C PRO A 500 -23.78 4.87 30.95
N VAL A 501 -23.48 3.61 30.63
CA VAL A 501 -22.54 3.23 29.57
C VAL A 501 -23.06 3.61 28.19
N ALA A 502 -24.37 3.50 27.97
CA ALA A 502 -24.99 3.89 26.70
C ALA A 502 -25.03 5.42 26.54
N ILE A 503 -25.29 6.16 27.62
CA ILE A 503 -25.16 7.62 27.62
C ILE A 503 -23.72 8.02 27.28
N LEU A 504 -22.72 7.43 27.94
CA LEU A 504 -21.31 7.71 27.66
C LEU A 504 -20.96 7.42 26.19
N ALA A 505 -21.36 6.25 25.69
CA ALA A 505 -21.17 5.88 24.29
C ALA A 505 -21.82 6.89 23.32
N CYS A 506 -22.98 7.45 23.66
CA CYS A 506 -23.58 8.54 22.87
C CYS A 506 -22.76 9.82 22.92
N LEU A 507 -22.23 10.21 24.09
CA LEU A 507 -21.41 11.42 24.22
C LEU A 507 -20.09 11.30 23.43
N ILE A 508 -19.55 10.09 23.27
CA ILE A 508 -18.34 9.81 22.48
C ILE A 508 -18.67 9.61 20.99
N GLY A 509 -19.70 8.83 20.66
CA GLY A 509 -19.98 8.36 19.30
C GLY A 509 -21.11 9.07 18.57
N GLY A 510 -21.93 9.84 19.29
CA GLY A 510 -23.06 10.59 18.76
C GLY A 510 -24.32 9.76 18.52
N ARG A 511 -24.30 8.47 18.88
CA ARG A 511 -25.43 7.56 18.71
C ARG A 511 -26.34 7.58 19.95
N PRO A 512 -27.59 8.08 19.88
CA PRO A 512 -28.55 8.00 20.98
C PRO A 512 -28.73 6.57 21.47
N PRO A 513 -28.87 6.36 22.79
CA PRO A 513 -29.14 5.04 23.35
C PRO A 513 -30.46 4.46 22.83
N ASP A 514 -30.38 3.28 22.23
CA ASP A 514 -31.51 2.42 21.86
C ASP A 514 -31.62 1.18 22.77
N THR A 515 -30.53 0.84 23.44
CA THR A 515 -30.40 -0.32 24.32
C THR A 515 -29.35 -0.04 25.39
N GLU A 516 -29.35 -0.87 26.42
CA GLU A 516 -28.37 -0.77 27.49
C GLU A 516 -27.11 -1.57 27.12
N TYR A 517 -25.95 -0.95 27.34
CA TYR A 517 -24.67 -1.59 27.06
C TYR A 517 -24.12 -2.29 28.32
N PRO A 518 -23.50 -3.47 28.13
CA PRO A 518 -22.88 -4.22 29.21
C PRO A 518 -21.71 -3.43 29.78
N SER A 519 -21.43 -3.68 31.05
CA SER A 519 -20.49 -2.83 31.77
C SER A 519 -19.05 -3.01 31.30
N TYR A 520 -18.65 -4.16 30.75
CA TYR A 520 -17.29 -4.41 30.23
C TYR A 520 -16.86 -3.40 29.16
N VAL A 521 -17.80 -2.72 28.50
CA VAL A 521 -17.49 -1.62 27.58
C VAL A 521 -16.68 -0.54 28.29
N MET A 522 -16.92 -0.31 29.59
CA MET A 522 -16.11 0.62 30.39
C MET A 522 -14.67 0.16 30.58
N ASP A 523 -14.44 -1.15 30.72
CA ASP A 523 -13.07 -1.69 30.86
C ASP A 523 -12.30 -1.46 29.57
N MET A 524 -12.96 -1.65 28.43
CA MET A 524 -12.40 -1.39 27.10
C MET A 524 -12.14 0.10 26.89
N LEU A 525 -13.12 0.96 27.19
CA LEU A 525 -12.96 2.41 27.06
C LEU A 525 -11.76 2.91 27.88
N ALA A 526 -11.59 2.43 29.11
CA ALA A 526 -10.52 2.82 30.01
C ALA A 526 -9.12 2.33 29.58
N GLN A 527 -9.04 1.17 28.91
CA GLN A 527 -7.77 0.62 28.40
C GLN A 527 -7.30 1.29 27.09
N GLY A 528 -8.18 2.08 26.46
CA GLY A 528 -7.99 2.54 25.09
C GLY A 528 -8.41 1.49 24.06
N THR A 529 -8.47 1.90 22.81
CA THR A 529 -8.87 1.05 21.67
C THR A 529 -7.88 -0.09 21.40
N GLN A 530 -6.58 0.16 21.64
CA GLN A 530 -5.46 -0.69 21.28
C GLN A 530 -5.57 -1.23 19.83
N ALA A 531 -6.14 -0.42 18.94
CA ALA A 531 -6.43 -0.77 17.57
C ALA A 531 -5.54 0.06 16.63
N SER A 532 -4.93 -0.61 15.65
CA SER A 532 -4.16 0.05 14.60
C SER A 532 -4.71 -0.34 13.24
N LEU A 533 -4.96 0.66 12.39
CA LEU A 533 -5.23 0.45 10.97
C LEU A 533 -3.91 0.39 10.21
N VAL A 534 -3.62 -0.77 9.63
CA VAL A 534 -2.45 -0.96 8.76
C VAL A 534 -2.90 -0.80 7.31
N MET A 535 -2.39 0.22 6.63
CA MET A 535 -2.68 0.51 5.24
C MET A 535 -1.43 0.32 4.41
N THR A 536 -1.44 -0.62 3.48
CA THR A 536 -0.35 -0.75 2.51
C THR A 536 -0.71 0.05 1.26
N LYS A 537 -0.03 1.17 1.03
CA LYS A 537 -0.13 1.91 -0.22
C LYS A 537 0.84 1.28 -1.22
N ALA A 538 0.31 0.76 -2.31
CA ALA A 538 1.13 0.38 -3.46
C ALA A 538 0.97 1.50 -4.49
N ASN A 539 2.06 2.15 -4.91
CA ASN A 539 2.04 3.20 -5.94
C ASN A 539 1.84 2.61 -7.36
N GLY A 540 1.11 1.49 -7.45
CA GLY A 540 0.77 0.79 -8.69
C GLY A 540 1.96 0.23 -9.46
N SER A 541 1.70 -0.13 -10.72
CA SER A 541 2.71 -0.59 -11.69
C SER A 541 3.65 0.53 -12.17
N GLU A 542 3.32 1.79 -11.92
CA GLU A 542 4.07 2.97 -12.39
C GLU A 542 5.52 2.97 -11.87
N THR A 543 5.69 2.73 -10.57
CA THR A 543 7.03 2.69 -9.95
C THR A 543 7.84 1.48 -10.42
N THR A 544 7.17 0.35 -10.64
CA THR A 544 7.80 -0.88 -11.16
C THR A 544 8.32 -0.67 -12.58
N VAL A 545 7.52 -0.05 -13.46
CA VAL A 545 7.91 0.21 -14.85
C VAL A 545 9.04 1.26 -14.89
N LEU A 546 9.02 2.28 -14.03
CA LEU A 546 10.13 3.24 -13.89
C LEU A 546 11.43 2.56 -13.46
N ASN A 547 11.39 1.73 -12.42
CA ASN A 547 12.56 0.97 -11.97
C ASN A 547 13.12 0.07 -13.10
N PHE A 548 12.23 -0.51 -13.91
CA PHE A 548 12.63 -1.34 -15.05
C PHE A 548 13.28 -0.53 -16.18
N ILE A 549 12.70 0.62 -16.53
CA ILE A 549 13.26 1.54 -17.53
C ILE A 549 14.64 2.01 -17.08
N ALA A 550 14.78 2.46 -15.82
CA ALA A 550 16.05 2.93 -15.27
C ALA A 550 17.12 1.82 -15.28
N LEU A 551 16.77 0.58 -14.93
CA LEU A 551 17.69 -0.56 -14.96
C LEU A 551 18.16 -0.87 -16.39
N LEU A 552 17.25 -0.91 -17.37
CA LEU A 552 17.60 -1.16 -18.77
C LEU A 552 18.43 -0.01 -19.36
N SER A 553 18.09 1.23 -19.03
CA SER A 553 18.81 2.45 -19.37
C SER A 553 20.26 2.35 -18.87
N LEU A 554 20.47 2.05 -17.58
CA LEU A 554 21.78 1.88 -16.97
C LEU A 554 22.60 0.76 -17.61
N ALA A 555 22.00 -0.43 -17.79
CA ALA A 555 22.65 -1.55 -18.46
C ALA A 555 23.07 -1.18 -19.90
N GLY A 556 22.23 -0.41 -20.58
CA GLY A 556 22.51 0.13 -21.90
C GLY A 556 23.69 1.11 -21.95
N TYR A 557 23.80 2.01 -20.98
CA TYR A 557 24.95 2.91 -20.88
C TYR A 557 26.24 2.20 -20.51
N MET A 558 26.18 1.14 -19.68
CA MET A 558 27.33 0.25 -19.45
C MET A 558 27.77 -0.46 -20.72
N TYR A 559 26.81 -0.94 -21.53
CA TYR A 559 27.10 -1.52 -22.83
C TYR A 559 27.78 -0.50 -23.78
N PHE A 560 27.26 0.73 -23.83
CA PHE A 560 27.84 1.82 -24.62
C PHE A 560 29.28 2.13 -24.21
N PHE A 561 29.55 2.22 -22.91
CA PHE A 561 30.89 2.38 -22.36
C PHE A 561 31.85 1.28 -22.83
N ILE A 562 31.46 0.01 -22.70
CA ILE A 562 32.28 -1.13 -23.12
C ILE A 562 32.57 -1.06 -24.62
N ARG A 563 31.57 -0.72 -25.44
CA ARG A 563 31.74 -0.61 -26.90
C ARG A 563 32.68 0.53 -27.30
N ILE A 564 32.61 1.67 -26.63
CA ILE A 564 33.56 2.78 -26.84
C ILE A 564 34.98 2.32 -26.50
N ALA A 565 35.18 1.71 -25.33
CA ALA A 565 36.50 1.27 -24.89
C ALA A 565 37.13 0.26 -25.87
N VAL A 566 36.34 -0.73 -26.31
CA VAL A 566 36.78 -1.73 -27.31
C VAL A 566 37.09 -1.07 -28.65
N TYR A 567 36.25 -0.15 -29.12
CA TYR A 567 36.45 0.55 -30.39
C TYR A 567 37.72 1.40 -30.37
N LEU A 568 37.91 2.22 -29.32
CA LEU A 568 39.10 3.04 -29.14
C LEU A 568 40.39 2.21 -29.15
N ARG A 569 40.37 1.07 -28.43
CA ARG A 569 41.50 0.13 -28.42
C ARG A 569 41.79 -0.43 -29.81
N ARG A 570 40.77 -0.91 -30.53
CA ARG A 570 40.93 -1.47 -31.88
C ARG A 570 41.44 -0.43 -32.88
N THR A 571 40.90 0.79 -32.84
CA THR A 571 41.35 1.89 -33.71
C THR A 571 42.79 2.27 -33.43
N TYR A 572 43.21 2.29 -32.16
CA TYR A 572 44.60 2.51 -31.78
C TYR A 572 45.54 1.40 -32.27
N GLU A 573 45.18 0.13 -32.07
CA GLU A 573 45.96 -1.03 -32.54
C GLU A 573 46.09 -1.02 -34.07
N TRP A 574 45.00 -0.76 -34.79
CA TRP A 574 44.98 -0.63 -36.25
C TRP A 574 45.88 0.51 -36.77
N MET A 575 45.79 1.71 -36.19
CA MET A 575 46.66 2.85 -36.55
C MET A 575 48.14 2.57 -36.26
N ARG A 576 48.44 1.78 -35.21
CA ARG A 576 49.81 1.41 -34.86
C ARG A 576 50.39 0.41 -35.87
N ALA A 577 49.60 -0.56 -36.30
CA ALA A 577 50.02 -1.64 -37.20
C ALA A 577 50.16 -1.24 -38.67
N MET A 578 49.60 -0.10 -39.11
CA MET A 578 49.55 0.27 -40.52
C MET A 578 50.93 0.74 -41.09
N PRO A 579 51.47 0.08 -42.14
CA PRO A 579 52.78 0.41 -42.72
C PRO A 579 52.69 1.50 -43.80
N ILE A 580 52.44 2.75 -43.39
CA ILE A 580 52.27 3.91 -44.28
C ILE A 580 53.24 5.06 -43.95
N SER A 581 53.41 5.99 -44.89
CA SER A 581 54.26 7.16 -44.71
C SER A 581 53.80 8.07 -43.56
N LYS A 582 54.73 8.83 -42.96
CA LYS A 582 54.43 9.77 -41.86
C LYS A 582 53.30 10.75 -42.19
N ARG A 583 53.22 11.21 -43.44
CA ARG A 583 52.17 12.13 -43.94
C ARG A 583 50.79 11.46 -43.95
N LYS A 584 50.68 10.26 -44.52
CA LYS A 584 49.43 9.49 -44.55
C LYS A 584 48.97 9.13 -43.12
N LYS A 585 49.93 8.84 -42.22
CA LYS A 585 49.65 8.58 -40.81
C LYS A 585 49.09 9.81 -40.08
N ALA A 586 49.57 11.01 -40.43
CA ALA A 586 49.02 12.26 -39.92
C ALA A 586 47.58 12.51 -40.42
N GLN A 587 47.28 12.19 -41.69
CA GLN A 587 45.92 12.27 -42.24
C GLN A 587 44.95 11.30 -41.56
N LEU A 588 45.39 10.07 -41.27
CA LEU A 588 44.60 9.10 -40.51
C LEU A 588 44.32 9.59 -39.10
N LEU A 589 45.35 10.08 -38.40
CA LEU A 589 45.19 10.62 -37.05
C LEU A 589 44.20 11.77 -37.04
N PHE A 590 44.30 12.69 -38.01
CA PHE A 590 43.36 13.79 -38.18
C PHE A 590 41.93 13.26 -38.36
N SER A 591 41.71 12.33 -39.29
CA SER A 591 40.38 11.76 -39.58
C SER A 591 39.76 11.05 -38.37
N VAL A 592 40.57 10.33 -37.59
CA VAL A 592 40.12 9.70 -36.34
C VAL A 592 39.76 10.76 -35.29
N THR A 593 40.59 11.79 -35.11
CA THR A 593 40.30 12.88 -34.16
C THR A 593 39.12 13.75 -34.58
N ASN A 594 38.86 13.85 -35.88
CA ASN A 594 37.78 14.62 -36.47
C ASN A 594 36.45 13.83 -36.49
N SER A 595 36.50 12.51 -36.28
CA SER A 595 35.31 11.66 -36.17
C SER A 595 34.64 11.76 -34.79
N SER A 596 33.30 11.75 -34.77
CA SER A 596 32.53 11.69 -33.52
C SER A 596 32.38 10.24 -33.05
N ILE A 597 33.16 9.83 -32.05
CA ILE A 597 33.10 8.45 -31.51
C ILE A 597 31.70 8.08 -31.02
N SER A 598 30.96 9.04 -30.44
CA SER A 598 29.57 8.81 -30.02
C SER A 598 28.71 8.37 -31.20
N ASN A 599 28.83 9.06 -32.33
CA ASN A 599 28.07 8.75 -33.55
C ASN A 599 28.53 7.45 -34.18
N VAL A 600 29.84 7.19 -34.18
CA VAL A 600 30.41 5.94 -34.66
C VAL A 600 29.77 4.75 -33.93
N ILE A 601 29.78 4.76 -32.59
CA ILE A 601 29.19 3.67 -31.79
C ILE A 601 27.67 3.63 -31.97
N TRP A 602 27.01 4.79 -32.02
CA TRP A 602 25.57 4.88 -32.26
C TRP A 602 25.16 4.26 -33.59
N SER A 603 25.89 4.52 -34.67
CA SER A 603 25.64 3.92 -35.99
C SER A 603 25.96 2.43 -36.03
N HIS A 604 27.08 1.99 -35.45
CA HIS A 604 27.46 0.57 -35.47
C HIS A 604 26.49 -0.33 -34.68
N TYR A 605 25.95 0.18 -33.57
CA TYR A 605 25.05 -0.55 -32.67
C TYR A 605 23.63 0.04 -32.66
N ARG A 606 23.18 0.52 -33.82
CA ARG A 606 21.98 1.35 -33.99
C ARG A 606 20.72 0.80 -33.35
N THR A 607 20.42 -0.48 -33.50
CA THR A 607 19.21 -1.08 -32.91
C THR A 607 19.23 -0.97 -31.40
N SER A 608 20.32 -1.41 -30.76
CA SER A 608 20.47 -1.36 -29.30
C SER A 608 20.49 0.08 -28.79
N MET A 609 21.25 0.96 -29.44
CA MET A 609 21.38 2.37 -29.03
C MET A 609 20.07 3.15 -29.19
N ARG A 610 19.26 2.83 -30.20
CA ARG A 610 17.92 3.39 -30.34
C ARG A 610 16.99 2.96 -29.22
N CYS A 611 16.97 1.67 -28.87
CA CYS A 611 16.14 1.18 -27.77
C CYS A 611 16.56 1.83 -26.44
N ILE A 612 17.86 1.81 -26.12
CA ILE A 612 18.39 2.39 -24.87
C ILE A 612 18.12 3.89 -24.84
N GLY A 613 18.48 4.62 -25.90
CA GLY A 613 18.27 6.06 -25.98
C GLY A 613 16.80 6.45 -25.89
N PHE A 614 15.90 5.66 -26.48
CA PHE A 614 14.46 5.90 -26.36
C PHE A 614 13.96 5.68 -24.93
N LEU A 615 14.37 4.59 -24.27
CA LEU A 615 14.01 4.32 -22.88
C LEU A 615 14.54 5.41 -21.93
N SER A 616 15.81 5.80 -22.07
CA SER A 616 16.38 6.90 -21.27
C SER A 616 15.70 8.24 -21.53
N PHE A 617 15.26 8.49 -22.77
CA PHE A 617 14.52 9.69 -23.12
C PHE A 617 13.12 9.71 -22.49
N LEU A 618 12.43 8.57 -22.45
CA LEU A 618 11.16 8.43 -21.73
C LEU A 618 11.35 8.63 -20.23
N GLU A 619 12.38 8.00 -19.64
CA GLU A 619 12.74 8.16 -18.23
C GLU A 619 12.92 9.65 -17.86
N TRP A 620 13.67 10.38 -18.68
CA TRP A 620 13.85 11.82 -18.50
C TRP A 620 12.53 12.58 -18.60
N HIS A 621 11.71 12.32 -19.62
CA HIS A 621 10.46 13.03 -19.81
C HIS A 621 9.51 12.79 -18.62
N ILE A 622 9.33 11.52 -18.21
CA ILE A 622 8.52 11.17 -17.04
C ILE A 622 9.03 11.93 -15.80
N GLY A 623 10.36 11.97 -15.66
CA GLY A 623 11.06 12.71 -14.63
C GLY A 623 10.71 14.16 -14.64
N ALA A 624 11.14 14.87 -15.68
CA ALA A 624 11.02 16.30 -15.85
C ALA A 624 9.57 16.77 -15.69
N SER A 625 8.61 16.09 -16.33
CA SER A 625 7.20 16.45 -16.26
C SER A 625 6.48 15.90 -15.02
N GLN A 626 7.16 15.21 -14.11
CA GLN A 626 6.55 14.55 -12.94
C GLN A 626 5.33 13.70 -13.31
N ASN A 627 5.39 13.01 -14.45
CA ASN A 627 4.25 12.28 -15.02
C ASN A 627 4.03 10.97 -14.28
N HIS A 628 3.50 11.04 -13.08
CA HIS A 628 3.28 9.90 -12.20
C HIS A 628 1.87 9.90 -11.63
N CYS A 629 1.38 8.70 -11.32
CA CYS A 629 0.17 8.52 -10.54
C CYS A 629 0.55 7.99 -9.16
N GLN A 630 0.01 8.61 -8.13
CA GLN A 630 0.27 8.22 -6.75
C GLN A 630 -0.97 8.41 -5.88
N TRP A 631 -0.98 7.74 -4.73
CA TRP A 631 -1.94 8.03 -3.69
C TRP A 631 -1.69 9.44 -3.17
N THR A 632 -2.77 10.21 -3.01
CA THR A 632 -2.70 11.52 -2.36
C THR A 632 -2.26 11.39 -0.90
N ASP A 633 -1.60 12.42 -0.35
CA ASP A 633 -1.18 12.43 1.06
C ASP A 633 -2.36 12.31 2.03
N ALA A 634 -3.57 12.66 1.58
CA ALA A 634 -4.83 12.48 2.29
C ALA A 634 -5.11 11.02 2.69
N ILE A 635 -4.41 10.03 2.11
CA ILE A 635 -4.50 8.62 2.56
C ILE A 635 -4.07 8.42 4.02
N THR A 636 -3.32 9.37 4.59
CA THR A 636 -2.95 9.36 6.01
C THR A 636 -4.10 9.74 6.94
N ASP A 637 -5.17 10.33 6.41
CA ASP A 637 -6.38 10.64 7.13
C ASP A 637 -7.46 9.59 6.82
N VAL A 638 -7.71 8.70 7.78
CA VAL A 638 -8.71 7.61 7.65
C VAL A 638 -10.13 8.14 7.48
N SER A 639 -10.39 9.41 7.81
CA SER A 639 -11.71 10.01 7.67
C SER A 639 -12.07 10.37 6.23
N LEU A 640 -11.06 10.40 5.34
CA LEU A 640 -11.20 10.71 3.91
C LEU A 640 -11.10 9.46 3.06
N ASP A 641 -11.79 9.46 1.91
CA ASP A 641 -11.62 8.40 0.93
C ASP A 641 -10.26 8.55 0.24
N ALA A 642 -9.49 7.46 0.19
CA ALA A 642 -8.21 7.46 -0.50
C ALA A 642 -8.41 7.67 -2.02
N VAL A 643 -7.76 8.70 -2.56
CA VAL A 643 -7.80 9.02 -4.00
C VAL A 643 -6.42 8.79 -4.62
N TYR A 644 -6.40 8.06 -5.74
CA TYR A 644 -5.23 7.87 -6.58
C TYR A 644 -5.30 8.87 -7.74
N VAL A 645 -4.35 9.80 -7.80
CA VAL A 645 -4.35 10.91 -8.76
C VAL A 645 -3.09 10.86 -9.61
N CYS A 646 -3.25 11.16 -10.90
CA CYS A 646 -2.15 11.37 -11.82
C CYS A 646 -1.88 12.88 -11.93
N ASP A 647 -0.62 13.27 -11.71
CA ASP A 647 -0.18 14.65 -11.88
C ASP A 647 0.81 14.74 -13.06
N VAL A 648 0.79 15.87 -13.76
CA VAL A 648 1.68 16.16 -14.89
C VAL A 648 2.03 17.64 -14.90
N ASN A 649 3.29 17.94 -14.63
CA ASN A 649 3.84 19.28 -14.77
C ASN A 649 4.32 19.52 -16.21
N VAL A 650 3.47 20.14 -17.02
CA VAL A 650 3.74 20.44 -18.44
C VAL A 650 5.05 21.20 -18.66
N LEU A 651 5.33 22.18 -17.79
CA LEU A 651 6.52 23.03 -17.87
C LEU A 651 7.70 22.53 -17.01
N GLY A 652 7.59 21.31 -16.47
CA GLY A 652 8.58 20.77 -15.53
C GLY A 652 10.01 20.71 -16.11
N HIS A 653 10.14 20.57 -17.42
CA HIS A 653 11.39 20.61 -18.18
C HIS A 653 12.15 21.96 -18.09
N PHE A 654 11.47 23.03 -17.67
CA PHE A 654 12.03 24.37 -17.50
C PHE A 654 12.02 24.81 -16.03
N ALA A 655 11.71 23.91 -15.09
CA ALA A 655 11.48 24.26 -13.69
C ALA A 655 12.72 24.84 -13.00
N ASN A 656 13.93 24.38 -13.35
CA ASN A 656 15.18 24.82 -12.76
C ASN A 656 16.39 24.58 -13.70
N ILE A 657 17.56 25.07 -13.28
CA ILE A 657 18.82 24.96 -14.07
C ILE A 657 19.21 23.50 -14.33
N GLU A 658 18.97 22.59 -13.38
CA GLU A 658 19.27 21.17 -13.56
C GLU A 658 18.42 20.55 -14.67
N GLU A 659 17.13 20.88 -14.72
CA GLU A 659 16.23 20.44 -15.79
C GLU A 659 16.60 21.03 -17.15
N LEU A 660 17.13 22.27 -17.20
CA LEU A 660 17.68 22.84 -18.44
C LEU A 660 18.92 22.08 -18.93
N VAL A 661 19.81 21.67 -18.02
CA VAL A 661 20.98 20.85 -18.35
C VAL A 661 20.54 19.47 -18.85
N ARG A 662 19.58 18.83 -18.18
CA ARG A 662 18.98 17.56 -18.62
C ARG A 662 18.31 17.70 -19.98
N LEU A 663 17.52 18.74 -20.19
CA LEU A 663 16.88 19.04 -21.47
C LEU A 663 17.91 19.14 -22.60
N ALA A 664 19.02 19.86 -22.39
CA ALA A 664 20.10 19.95 -23.38
C ALA A 664 20.73 18.57 -23.66
N ALA A 665 20.99 17.76 -22.63
CA ALA A 665 21.56 16.42 -22.77
C ALA A 665 20.62 15.45 -23.52
N TYR A 666 19.34 15.41 -23.17
CA TYR A 666 18.36 14.53 -23.80
C TYR A 666 17.88 15.03 -25.16
N SER A 667 18.01 16.33 -25.45
CA SER A 667 17.84 16.88 -26.79
C SER A 667 18.85 16.32 -27.80
N TRP A 668 20.08 16.03 -27.34
CA TRP A 668 21.05 15.34 -28.17
C TRP A 668 20.63 13.88 -28.44
N VAL A 669 20.16 13.16 -27.41
CA VAL A 669 19.64 11.79 -27.56
C VAL A 669 18.47 11.76 -28.55
N PHE A 670 17.56 12.72 -28.45
CA PHE A 670 16.46 12.89 -29.40
C PHE A 670 16.96 13.13 -30.84
N PHE A 671 17.91 14.05 -31.02
CA PHE A 671 18.55 14.28 -32.32
C PHE A 671 19.17 12.99 -32.88
N ALA A 672 19.82 12.19 -32.04
CA ALA A 672 20.41 10.90 -32.40
C ALA A 672 19.37 9.84 -32.79
N LEU A 673 18.22 9.82 -32.12
CA LEU A 673 17.10 8.91 -32.43
C LEU A 673 16.43 9.27 -33.76
N VAL A 674 16.21 10.56 -34.03
CA VAL A 674 15.31 11.02 -35.09
C VAL A 674 16.03 11.46 -36.37
N PHE A 675 17.20 12.09 -36.29
CA PHE A 675 17.81 12.80 -37.42
C PHE A 675 19.26 12.43 -37.75
N MET A 676 20.04 11.93 -36.80
CA MET A 676 21.47 11.65 -37.01
C MET A 676 21.74 10.71 -38.18
N ASP A 677 20.88 9.70 -38.39
CA ASP A 677 20.99 8.75 -39.51
C ASP A 677 20.69 9.37 -40.89
N ARG A 678 20.13 10.58 -40.95
CA ARG A 678 19.79 11.30 -42.20
C ARG A 678 20.80 12.38 -42.55
N MET A 679 21.80 12.58 -41.69
CA MET A 679 22.79 13.64 -41.84
C MET A 679 24.22 13.08 -41.75
N PRO A 680 24.62 12.16 -42.64
CA PRO A 680 25.96 11.58 -42.61
C PRO A 680 27.04 12.67 -42.75
N GLY A 681 28.05 12.63 -41.89
CA GLY A 681 29.15 13.60 -41.90
C GLY A 681 28.87 14.94 -41.20
N ILE A 682 27.64 15.19 -40.71
CA ILE A 682 27.31 16.47 -40.04
C ILE A 682 28.14 16.73 -38.79
N ALA A 683 28.64 15.68 -38.13
CA ALA A 683 29.39 15.79 -36.89
C ALA A 683 30.89 16.03 -37.08
N ILE A 684 31.36 16.04 -38.32
CA ILE A 684 32.75 16.34 -38.69
C ILE A 684 33.01 17.85 -38.58
N ASP A 685 32.00 18.67 -38.87
CA ASP A 685 32.07 20.12 -38.67
C ASP A 685 31.37 20.53 -37.38
N LEU A 686 32.12 21.07 -36.41
CA LEU A 686 31.60 21.47 -35.11
C LEU A 686 30.50 22.55 -35.20
N LYS A 687 30.61 23.50 -36.15
CA LYS A 687 29.62 24.58 -36.32
C LYS A 687 28.32 24.01 -36.87
N GLY A 688 28.43 23.18 -37.92
CA GLY A 688 27.29 22.50 -38.53
C GLY A 688 26.58 21.58 -37.55
N TYR A 689 27.36 20.79 -36.80
CA TYR A 689 26.86 19.90 -35.78
C TYR A 689 26.11 20.65 -34.66
N GLY A 690 26.68 21.76 -34.16
CA GLY A 690 26.03 22.59 -33.14
C GLY A 690 24.69 23.16 -33.60
N VAL A 691 24.64 23.73 -34.81
CA VAL A 691 23.39 24.26 -35.39
C VAL A 691 22.36 23.15 -35.62
N ALA A 692 22.78 22.00 -36.14
CA ALA A 692 21.90 20.85 -36.34
C ALA A 692 21.34 20.33 -35.01
N ALA A 693 22.18 20.13 -33.99
CA ALA A 693 21.76 19.66 -32.67
C ALA A 693 20.79 20.63 -31.98
N VAL A 694 20.98 21.94 -32.14
CA VAL A 694 20.06 22.95 -31.59
C VAL A 694 18.73 22.98 -32.35
N LEU A 695 18.76 23.08 -33.68
CA LEU A 695 17.54 23.24 -34.48
C LEU A 695 16.75 21.94 -34.67
N LEU A 696 17.38 20.77 -34.60
CA LEU A 696 16.71 19.47 -34.77
C LEU A 696 16.59 18.66 -33.46
N GLY A 697 17.33 19.05 -32.42
CA GLY A 697 17.24 18.47 -31.08
C GLY A 697 16.56 19.43 -30.10
N VAL A 698 17.28 20.46 -29.67
CA VAL A 698 16.87 21.34 -28.54
C VAL A 698 15.54 22.04 -28.81
N LEU A 699 15.41 22.74 -29.94
CA LEU A 699 14.21 23.50 -30.26
C LEU A 699 12.97 22.59 -30.41
N PRO A 700 13.01 21.48 -31.18
CA PRO A 700 11.89 20.56 -31.26
C PRO A 700 11.54 19.92 -29.92
N VAL A 701 12.52 19.42 -29.15
CA VAL A 701 12.25 18.77 -27.86
C VAL A 701 11.63 19.75 -26.86
N SER A 702 12.10 21.00 -26.83
CA SER A 702 11.56 22.04 -25.94
C SER A 702 10.06 22.27 -26.15
N VAL A 703 9.60 22.26 -27.39
CA VAL A 703 8.19 22.49 -27.75
C VAL A 703 7.37 21.20 -27.68
N LEU A 704 7.90 20.11 -28.23
CA LEU A 704 7.19 18.83 -28.31
C LEU A 704 7.04 18.18 -26.94
N ALA A 705 7.98 18.39 -26.02
CA ALA A 705 7.83 17.86 -24.67
C ALA A 705 6.62 18.47 -23.93
N ILE A 706 6.38 19.78 -24.10
CA ILE A 706 5.18 20.47 -23.60
C ILE A 706 3.93 19.84 -24.23
N LEU A 707 3.90 19.71 -25.56
CA LEU A 707 2.76 19.15 -26.28
C LEU A 707 2.45 17.71 -25.85
N VAL A 708 3.47 16.88 -25.69
CA VAL A 708 3.29 15.49 -25.26
C VAL A 708 2.76 15.41 -23.82
N ALA A 709 3.25 16.27 -22.92
CA ALA A 709 2.74 16.36 -21.56
C ALA A 709 1.24 16.77 -21.52
N GLU A 710 0.84 17.75 -22.35
CA GLU A 710 -0.57 18.14 -22.51
C GLU A 710 -1.45 16.99 -23.04
N ILE A 711 -0.93 16.20 -23.99
CA ILE A 711 -1.64 15.00 -24.49
C ILE A 711 -1.81 13.95 -23.38
N CYS A 712 -0.83 13.81 -22.47
CA CYS A 712 -0.96 12.92 -21.30
C CYS A 712 -2.02 13.42 -20.31
N ILE A 713 -2.12 14.74 -20.06
CA ILE A 713 -3.20 15.33 -19.25
C ILE A 713 -4.55 15.05 -19.89
N LEU A 714 -4.70 15.32 -21.19
CA LEU A 714 -5.94 15.06 -21.91
C LEU A 714 -6.35 13.59 -21.79
N ARG A 715 -5.41 12.65 -21.92
CA ARG A 715 -5.68 11.21 -21.71
C ARG A 715 -6.23 10.92 -20.31
N ALA A 716 -5.70 11.55 -19.26
CA ALA A 716 -6.18 11.35 -17.89
C ALA A 716 -7.63 11.82 -17.70
N THR A 717 -8.09 12.81 -18.49
CA THR A 717 -9.48 13.31 -18.44
C THR A 717 -10.49 12.48 -19.24
N VAL A 718 -10.05 11.56 -20.09
CA VAL A 718 -10.91 10.78 -21.00
C VAL A 718 -11.13 9.36 -20.44
N PRO A 719 -12.33 9.01 -19.93
CA PRO A 719 -12.59 7.71 -19.31
C PRO A 719 -12.31 6.51 -20.23
N ALA A 720 -12.53 6.65 -21.54
CA ALA A 720 -12.28 5.59 -22.52
C ALA A 720 -10.80 5.20 -22.65
N LEU A 721 -9.87 6.07 -22.24
CA LEU A 721 -8.42 5.83 -22.28
C LEU A 721 -7.84 5.46 -20.90
N SER A 722 -8.69 5.38 -19.87
CA SER A 722 -8.29 5.07 -18.49
C SER A 722 -7.60 3.70 -18.33
N TRP A 723 -7.89 2.74 -19.22
CA TRP A 723 -7.29 1.41 -19.21
C TRP A 723 -5.84 1.37 -19.73
N ILE A 724 -5.39 2.37 -20.51
CA ILE A 724 -4.02 2.41 -21.05
C ILE A 724 -3.08 3.02 -20.03
N HIS A 725 -2.10 2.26 -19.53
CA HIS A 725 -1.12 2.75 -18.56
C HIS A 725 -0.43 4.05 -19.02
N ASN A 726 -0.22 5.00 -18.11
CA ASN A 726 0.19 6.35 -18.45
C ASN A 726 1.58 6.41 -19.11
N GLN A 727 2.54 5.64 -18.58
CA GLN A 727 3.86 5.50 -19.19
C GLN A 727 3.85 4.82 -20.56
N LEU A 728 2.93 3.86 -20.79
CA LEU A 728 2.78 3.22 -22.10
C LEU A 728 2.20 4.23 -23.11
N TRP A 729 1.20 5.00 -22.69
CA TRP A 729 0.63 6.07 -23.51
C TRP A 729 1.69 7.09 -23.92
N LEU A 730 2.51 7.56 -22.96
CA LEU A 730 3.63 8.46 -23.22
C LEU A 730 4.59 7.89 -24.27
N ALA A 731 4.97 6.61 -24.13
CA ALA A 731 5.85 5.93 -25.08
C ALA A 731 5.25 5.89 -26.49
N LEU A 732 3.96 5.55 -26.61
CA LEU A 732 3.26 5.50 -27.90
C LEU A 732 3.18 6.88 -28.57
N VAL A 733 2.86 7.93 -27.80
CA VAL A 733 2.80 9.30 -28.33
C VAL A 733 4.17 9.74 -28.84
N TRP A 734 5.25 9.48 -28.10
CA TRP A 734 6.60 9.81 -28.56
C TRP A 734 7.00 9.02 -29.82
N LEU A 735 6.63 7.74 -29.94
CA LEU A 735 6.86 6.97 -31.17
C LEU A 735 6.13 7.59 -32.37
N VAL A 736 4.88 8.04 -32.18
CA VAL A 736 4.13 8.74 -33.23
C VAL A 736 4.81 10.07 -33.60
N VAL A 737 5.22 10.88 -32.61
CA VAL A 737 5.94 12.14 -32.85
C VAL A 737 7.22 11.89 -33.64
N MET A 738 8.05 10.92 -33.23
CA MET A 738 9.27 10.57 -33.95
C MET A 738 9.00 10.05 -35.37
N ALA A 739 7.93 9.29 -35.58
CA ALA A 739 7.52 8.84 -36.90
C ALA A 739 7.08 10.00 -37.81
N VAL A 740 6.30 10.96 -37.27
CA VAL A 740 5.86 12.16 -37.98
C VAL A 740 7.04 13.05 -38.38
N LEU A 741 7.98 13.29 -37.46
CA LEU A 741 9.21 14.04 -37.74
C LEU A 741 10.08 13.37 -38.81
N ARG A 742 9.94 12.05 -38.94
CA ARG A 742 10.62 11.26 -39.98
C ARG A 742 9.83 11.21 -41.29
N SER A 743 8.57 11.59 -41.32
CA SER A 743 7.72 11.55 -42.52
C SER A 743 7.96 12.76 -43.44
N GLY A 744 7.32 12.74 -44.63
CA GLY A 744 7.34 13.88 -45.56
C GLY A 744 6.67 15.14 -45.02
N VAL A 745 5.84 15.03 -43.98
CA VAL A 745 5.12 16.17 -43.36
C VAL A 745 6.09 17.18 -42.75
N PHE A 746 7.20 16.71 -42.18
CA PHE A 746 8.22 17.56 -41.55
C PHE A 746 9.28 18.11 -42.53
N LEU A 747 9.17 17.76 -43.82
CA LEU A 747 10.11 18.20 -44.85
C LEU A 747 10.28 19.73 -44.95
N PRO A 748 9.24 20.58 -44.80
CA PRO A 748 9.40 22.04 -44.85
C PRO A 748 10.33 22.57 -43.76
N TYR A 749 10.21 22.05 -42.53
CA TYR A 749 11.11 22.43 -41.43
C TYR A 749 12.53 21.93 -41.68
N PHE A 750 12.70 20.70 -42.18
CA PHE A 750 14.02 20.19 -42.53
C PHE A 750 14.70 21.01 -43.65
N LYS A 751 13.92 21.56 -44.60
CA LYS A 751 14.42 22.51 -45.62
C LYS A 751 14.87 23.83 -44.98
N LEU A 752 14.13 24.36 -44.00
CA LEU A 752 14.52 25.54 -43.25
C LEU A 752 15.85 25.32 -42.51
N VAL A 753 16.00 24.19 -41.81
CA VAL A 753 17.27 23.83 -41.15
C VAL A 753 18.41 23.68 -42.16
N THR A 754 18.15 23.08 -43.32
CA THR A 754 19.14 23.00 -44.40
C THR A 754 19.56 24.39 -44.88
N ALA A 755 18.64 25.35 -44.98
CA ALA A 755 18.98 26.73 -45.32
C ALA A 755 19.82 27.40 -44.23
N ALA A 756 19.48 27.19 -42.96
CA ALA A 756 20.27 27.70 -41.83
C ALA A 756 21.70 27.12 -41.81
N LEU A 757 21.86 25.83 -42.10
CA LEU A 757 23.16 25.18 -42.22
C LEU A 757 24.01 25.79 -43.35
N ARG A 758 23.39 26.15 -44.48
CA ARG A 758 24.10 26.87 -45.56
C ARG A 758 24.59 28.24 -45.13
N LEU A 759 23.81 28.98 -44.33
CA LEU A 759 24.21 30.30 -43.82
C LEU A 759 25.45 30.23 -42.91
N VAL A 760 25.66 29.11 -42.21
CA VAL A 760 26.87 28.89 -41.39
C VAL A 760 27.99 28.18 -42.14
N GLY A 761 27.90 28.09 -43.47
CA GLY A 761 28.96 27.55 -44.33
C GLY A 761 28.96 26.03 -44.45
N ILE A 762 27.82 25.36 -44.25
CA ILE A 762 27.71 23.90 -44.34
C ILE A 762 26.83 23.50 -45.53
N GLY A 763 27.33 22.61 -46.37
CA GLY A 763 26.62 22.14 -47.56
C GLY A 763 26.58 20.62 -47.68
N ARG A 764 25.99 20.15 -48.77
CA ARG A 764 25.88 18.72 -49.10
C ARG A 764 26.84 18.43 -50.26
N GLN A 765 27.81 17.57 -50.02
CA GLN A 765 28.69 17.05 -51.08
C GLN A 765 28.03 15.82 -51.72
N PRO A 766 27.68 15.87 -53.02
CA PRO A 766 27.17 14.69 -53.72
C PRO A 766 28.25 13.61 -53.84
N ILE A 767 27.83 12.36 -53.57
CA ILE A 767 28.64 11.16 -53.83
C ILE A 767 28.26 10.66 -55.23
N SER A 768 29.26 10.27 -56.03
CA SER A 768 29.00 9.75 -57.37
C SER A 768 28.21 8.45 -57.33
N LYS A 769 27.19 8.31 -58.18
CA LYS A 769 26.45 7.04 -58.37
C LYS A 769 27.36 5.88 -58.79
N ALA A 770 28.53 6.17 -59.36
CA ALA A 770 29.54 5.18 -59.73
C ALA A 770 30.35 4.66 -58.53
N SER A 771 30.30 5.33 -57.38
CA SER A 771 30.93 4.87 -56.14
C SER A 771 29.97 3.95 -55.38
N PRO A 772 30.36 2.72 -55.02
CA PRO A 772 29.50 1.88 -54.20
C PRO A 772 29.22 2.48 -52.80
N PHE A 773 29.99 3.48 -52.36
CA PHE A 773 29.66 4.28 -51.16
C PHE A 773 28.34 5.05 -51.27
N TYR A 774 27.83 5.32 -52.48
CA TYR A 774 26.52 5.97 -52.70
C TYR A 774 25.37 5.21 -52.03
N ASN A 775 25.40 3.88 -52.13
CA ASN A 775 24.36 3.02 -51.54
C ASN A 775 24.62 2.71 -50.06
N ILE A 776 25.87 2.81 -49.62
CA ILE A 776 26.29 2.47 -48.26
C ILE A 776 26.09 3.65 -47.29
N ILE A 777 26.43 4.88 -47.72
CA ILE A 777 26.28 6.09 -46.92
C ILE A 777 24.92 6.70 -47.19
N PHE A 778 24.77 7.43 -48.30
CA PHE A 778 23.56 8.06 -48.84
C PHE A 778 24.01 8.80 -50.12
N PRO A 779 23.11 9.43 -50.91
CA PRO A 779 23.49 10.19 -52.11
C PRO A 779 24.44 11.37 -51.87
N TYR A 780 24.61 11.79 -50.62
CA TYR A 780 25.48 12.90 -50.23
C TYR A 780 25.95 12.75 -48.78
N TYR A 781 27.00 13.48 -48.42
CA TYR A 781 27.40 13.73 -47.04
C TYR A 781 27.47 15.24 -46.76
N TRP A 782 27.37 15.63 -45.49
CA TRP A 782 27.47 17.02 -45.07
C TRP A 782 28.93 17.39 -44.82
N SER A 783 29.35 18.57 -45.30
CA SER A 783 30.72 19.07 -45.16
C SER A 783 30.73 20.60 -45.15
N SER A 784 31.85 21.20 -44.70
CA SER A 784 32.09 22.63 -44.88
C SER A 784 32.09 22.99 -46.36
N MET A 785 31.43 24.11 -46.71
CA MET A 785 31.36 24.64 -48.07
C MET A 785 32.75 24.89 -48.66
N ASP A 786 33.75 25.20 -47.84
CA ASP A 786 35.15 25.40 -48.26
C ASP A 786 35.81 24.09 -48.77
N LEU A 787 35.24 22.95 -48.39
CA LEU A 787 35.71 21.61 -48.77
C LEU A 787 34.82 20.94 -49.82
N ILE A 788 33.69 21.57 -50.18
CA ILE A 788 32.79 21.05 -51.20
C ILE A 788 33.39 21.28 -52.58
N ARG A 789 33.26 20.26 -53.42
CA ARG A 789 33.70 20.25 -54.81
C ARG A 789 32.47 20.22 -55.71
N ASP A 790 32.57 20.92 -56.84
CA ASP A 790 31.49 21.03 -57.83
C ASP A 790 31.14 19.68 -58.48
N GLU A 791 32.08 18.74 -58.50
CA GLU A 791 31.92 17.40 -59.07
C GLU A 791 31.43 16.37 -58.05
N GLU A 792 30.71 15.35 -58.52
CA GLU A 792 30.34 14.19 -57.70
C GLU A 792 31.59 13.37 -57.31
N LEU A 793 31.79 13.12 -56.01
CA LEU A 793 33.02 12.48 -55.54
C LEU A 793 32.90 10.96 -55.46
N ILE A 794 33.94 10.27 -55.95
CA ILE A 794 34.12 8.82 -55.77
C ILE A 794 34.79 8.53 -54.41
N TYR A 795 35.64 9.45 -53.95
CA TYR A 795 36.35 9.38 -52.68
C TYR A 795 35.52 10.00 -51.55
N VAL A 796 35.48 9.34 -50.39
CA VAL A 796 34.76 9.78 -49.21
C VAL A 796 35.73 9.97 -48.03
N PRO A 797 35.57 10.99 -47.18
CA PRO A 797 36.39 11.15 -45.97
C PRO A 797 36.32 9.92 -45.06
N LEU A 798 37.45 9.54 -44.48
CA LEU A 798 37.53 8.43 -43.53
C LEU A 798 36.70 8.72 -42.27
N SER A 799 36.63 9.96 -41.80
CA SER A 799 35.75 10.35 -40.69
C SER A 799 34.26 10.05 -40.96
N VAL A 800 33.77 10.26 -42.19
CA VAL A 800 32.39 9.88 -42.60
C VAL A 800 32.26 8.35 -42.65
N LEU A 801 33.25 7.66 -43.20
CA LEU A 801 33.24 6.21 -43.32
C LEU A 801 33.27 5.52 -41.96
N MET A 802 33.97 6.09 -40.99
CA MET A 802 33.98 5.62 -39.60
C MET A 802 32.58 5.68 -38.97
N GLU A 803 31.71 6.61 -39.36
CA GLU A 803 30.33 6.69 -38.86
C GLU A 803 29.38 5.67 -39.52
N THR A 804 29.88 4.84 -40.44
CA THR A 804 29.08 3.95 -41.28
C THR A 804 29.14 2.50 -40.77
N GLN A 805 27.98 1.92 -40.43
CA GLN A 805 27.88 0.59 -39.79
C GLN A 805 28.57 -0.56 -40.54
N SER A 806 28.62 -0.50 -41.87
CA SER A 806 29.12 -1.60 -42.72
C SER A 806 30.61 -1.51 -43.06
N ILE A 807 31.32 -0.51 -42.54
CA ILE A 807 32.73 -0.27 -42.86
C ILE A 807 33.63 -0.87 -41.79
N ASN A 808 34.47 -1.82 -42.18
CA ASN A 808 35.52 -2.34 -41.31
C ASN A 808 36.83 -1.59 -41.55
N LEU A 809 37.34 -0.88 -40.53
CA LEU A 809 38.59 -0.11 -40.63
C LEU A 809 39.79 -0.96 -41.01
N SER A 810 39.83 -2.25 -40.62
CA SER A 810 40.92 -3.15 -41.01
C SER A 810 41.04 -3.32 -42.53
N ASN A 811 39.98 -3.00 -43.29
CA ASN A 811 39.95 -3.15 -44.74
C ASN A 811 40.33 -1.87 -45.49
N VAL A 812 40.69 -0.79 -44.77
CA VAL A 812 41.20 0.44 -45.37
C VAL A 812 42.71 0.35 -45.47
N PHE A 813 43.24 0.44 -46.69
CA PHE A 813 44.67 0.56 -46.94
C PHE A 813 44.93 1.45 -48.16
N ASP A 814 45.92 2.33 -48.06
CA ASP A 814 46.35 3.26 -49.11
C ASP A 814 45.21 3.98 -49.87
N HIS A 815 44.35 4.69 -49.13
CA HIS A 815 43.18 5.42 -49.64
C HIS A 815 42.19 4.53 -50.40
N GLN A 816 42.22 3.22 -50.15
CA GLN A 816 41.32 2.24 -50.75
C GLN A 816 40.63 1.36 -49.70
N TYR A 817 39.38 0.98 -49.95
CA TYR A 817 38.59 0.06 -49.14
C TYR A 817 38.44 -1.28 -49.86
N PHE A 818 38.89 -2.36 -49.21
CA PHE A 818 38.85 -3.73 -49.74
C PHE A 818 37.60 -4.46 -49.24
N VAL A 819 36.61 -4.63 -50.12
CA VAL A 819 35.27 -5.15 -49.77
C VAL A 819 35.31 -6.58 -49.18
N TYR A 820 36.24 -7.43 -49.65
CA TYR A 820 36.39 -8.82 -49.19
C TYR A 820 37.45 -9.00 -48.09
N GLY A 821 37.92 -7.91 -47.48
CA GLY A 821 39.04 -7.93 -46.54
C GLY A 821 40.40 -7.83 -47.23
N LEU A 822 41.41 -7.43 -46.46
CA LEU A 822 42.80 -7.74 -46.78
C LEU A 822 42.98 -9.24 -46.48
N ILE A 823 43.45 -10.03 -47.44
CA ILE A 823 43.63 -11.47 -47.27
C ILE A 823 44.46 -11.75 -45.99
N ASP A 824 43.83 -12.50 -45.09
CA ASP A 824 44.23 -13.11 -43.82
C ASP A 824 45.60 -12.71 -43.19
N LEU A 825 45.54 -11.93 -42.09
CA LEU A 825 46.68 -11.65 -41.21
C LEU A 825 46.87 -12.72 -40.12
N ASP A 826 45.91 -13.64 -39.92
CA ASP A 826 46.02 -14.66 -38.86
C ASP A 826 46.87 -15.87 -39.29
N THR A 827 47.15 -16.05 -40.58
CA THR A 827 48.11 -17.04 -41.09
C THR A 827 49.57 -16.58 -41.01
N MET A 828 49.87 -15.37 -40.51
CA MET A 828 51.23 -14.78 -40.46
C MET A 828 51.96 -14.91 -39.11
N ALA A 829 51.39 -15.60 -38.11
CA ALA A 829 52.02 -15.79 -36.81
C ALA A 829 53.17 -16.84 -36.81
N GLN A 830 53.48 -17.49 -37.93
CA GLN A 830 54.55 -18.48 -38.02
C GLN A 830 55.61 -18.07 -39.06
N ASN A 831 56.72 -17.56 -38.54
CA ASN A 831 58.08 -17.58 -39.12
C ASN A 831 58.20 -17.58 -40.64
N THR A 832 58.33 -16.39 -41.24
CA THR A 832 59.44 -16.03 -42.14
C THR A 832 59.28 -14.58 -42.58
N GLU A 833 60.39 -13.85 -42.65
CA GLU A 833 60.47 -12.58 -43.37
C GLU A 833 60.08 -12.79 -44.85
N ARG A 834 58.78 -12.70 -45.15
CA ARG A 834 58.27 -12.53 -46.50
C ARG A 834 57.53 -11.22 -46.57
N LYS A 835 58.10 -10.28 -47.34
CA LYS A 835 57.38 -9.13 -47.90
C LYS A 835 56.04 -9.67 -48.43
N MET A 836 54.92 -9.11 -47.98
CA MET A 836 53.61 -9.39 -48.57
C MET A 836 53.75 -9.25 -50.10
N PRO A 837 53.30 -10.23 -50.90
CA PRO A 837 53.20 -10.05 -52.32
C PRO A 837 52.03 -9.08 -52.54
N TYR A 838 52.33 -7.79 -52.47
CA TYR A 838 51.50 -6.81 -53.15
C TYR A 838 51.41 -7.28 -54.59
N VAL A 839 50.17 -7.38 -55.07
CA VAL A 839 49.86 -7.51 -56.48
C VAL A 839 50.59 -6.39 -57.22
N GLN A 840 51.80 -6.70 -57.70
CA GLN A 840 52.41 -6.08 -58.86
C GLN A 840 51.71 -6.68 -60.07
N THR A 841 50.47 -6.27 -60.30
CA THR A 841 49.97 -6.13 -61.67
C THR A 841 49.80 -4.64 -61.88
N ASP A 842 50.78 -4.06 -62.55
CA ASP A 842 50.79 -2.75 -63.21
C ASP A 842 49.77 -1.71 -62.69
N GLY A 843 50.24 -0.89 -61.75
CA GLY A 843 49.61 0.38 -61.42
C GLY A 843 49.70 0.70 -59.93
N THR A 844 50.73 1.44 -59.52
CA THR A 844 50.52 2.38 -58.41
C THR A 844 49.34 3.24 -58.83
N ILE A 845 48.17 3.00 -58.25
CA ILE A 845 46.99 3.83 -58.49
C ILE A 845 47.41 5.27 -58.15
N GLN A 846 47.54 6.11 -59.17
CA GLN A 846 47.78 7.52 -58.97
C GLN A 846 46.48 8.11 -58.40
N HIS A 847 46.52 8.40 -57.11
CA HIS A 847 45.50 9.19 -56.46
C HIS A 847 45.57 10.61 -57.01
N PRO A 848 44.44 11.28 -57.25
CA PRO A 848 44.43 12.69 -57.60
C PRO A 848 45.30 13.52 -56.64
N ASP A 849 46.06 14.48 -57.17
CA ASP A 849 47.05 15.25 -56.39
C ASP A 849 46.47 15.91 -55.13
N TRP A 850 45.17 16.26 -55.18
CA TRP A 850 44.48 16.86 -54.05
C TRP A 850 44.32 15.95 -52.83
N ILE A 851 44.37 14.62 -53.01
CA ILE A 851 44.33 13.65 -51.91
C ILE A 851 45.61 13.71 -51.09
N ALA A 852 46.74 13.99 -51.73
CA ALA A 852 48.01 14.15 -51.04
C ALA A 852 48.08 15.47 -50.25
N THR A 853 47.35 16.51 -50.66
CA THR A 853 47.43 17.87 -50.08
C THR A 853 46.41 18.18 -49.00
N THR A 854 45.33 17.40 -48.87
CA THR A 854 44.32 17.58 -47.81
C THR A 854 44.77 17.03 -46.44
N ASP A 855 44.24 17.59 -45.35
CA ASP A 855 44.49 17.11 -43.97
C ASP A 855 43.71 15.81 -43.65
N GLU A 856 42.58 15.58 -44.32
CA GLU A 856 41.68 14.44 -44.07
C GLU A 856 42.04 13.23 -44.96
N TYR A 857 41.87 12.00 -44.46
CA TYR A 857 42.17 10.79 -45.22
C TYR A 857 40.97 10.37 -46.06
N TYR A 858 41.03 10.55 -47.37
CA TYR A 858 39.93 10.17 -48.28
C TYR A 858 40.10 8.75 -48.82
N VAL A 859 39.02 7.98 -48.89
CA VAL A 859 39.04 6.58 -49.30
C VAL A 859 38.10 6.36 -50.48
N ARG A 860 38.52 5.56 -51.46
CA ARG A 860 37.66 5.01 -52.52
C ARG A 860 37.53 3.49 -52.36
N ILE A 861 36.56 2.85 -52.99
CA ILE A 861 36.53 1.38 -53.05
C ILE A 861 37.60 0.89 -54.02
N ALA A 862 38.35 -0.16 -53.64
CA ALA A 862 39.30 -0.81 -54.52
C ALA A 862 38.54 -1.41 -55.73
N LYS A 863 38.94 -1.04 -56.96
CA LYS A 863 38.38 -1.68 -58.16
C LYS A 863 38.97 -3.08 -58.27
N ARG A 864 38.13 -4.07 -58.53
CA ARG A 864 38.58 -5.36 -59.04
C ARG A 864 38.85 -5.15 -60.52
N ASP A 865 40.11 -5.24 -60.94
CA ASP A 865 40.37 -5.52 -62.34
C ASP A 865 39.84 -6.93 -62.60
N ASN A 866 38.91 -7.05 -63.56
CA ASN A 866 38.29 -8.32 -63.92
C ASN A 866 39.33 -9.34 -64.38
#